data_AF-A0A4Q5TN39-F1
#
_entry.id   AF-A0A4Q5TN39-F1
#
_cell.length_a   1.000
_cell.length_b   1.000
_cell.length_c   1.000
_cell.angle_alpha   90.00
_cell.angle_beta   90.00
_cell.angle_gamma   90.00
#
_symmetry.space_group_name_H-M   'P 1'
#
loop_
_entity.id
_entity.type
_entity.pdbx_description
1 polymer ?
#
loop_
_entity_poly.entity_id
_entity_poly.type
_entity_poly.pdbx_seq_one_letter_code
_entity_poly.pdbx_strand_id
1 'polypeptide(L)'
;VEAELGSDWVDAVAPAFDERRAVLVDDRWASAREDLARIALGQTAPGGGSGPWAEKEIDLTGSGEVVATQARWWAGRTDDAALKARLEQIAEAALDTTPGAWADDVAVVTGASRGSIAASVVGELLAGGATVVATTSSLDSRKVGFYRELYRTHARAGARLWVVPANMASFADVDALSSWIVTEQARTVGSTKTVTKPALVPTLLVPFAAGRVMGDLSDAGSRTEVEARILLWSVERLVGALATTGRDHDLASRLHVLLPGSPNRGMFGGDGAYGEAKAALDAVVTKWGAEKSWSDRVTLTHAIIGWVRGTGLMGGNDPLVQAVESAGVRTWSPAEMADALLTQGCTTALREQASVAPVELDLTGGLGEADLDLRALAEGVERPTVEEDDETPTVAALAPSPAQLPDAATPAWGEVTARPEDMVVIVGTGELGPYGSARTRFEMEVHDELSAAGVLELAWNTGLITWDDVNQGWYDVESNEPVDEADVHERYHDAVVARCGIRTYGDDGSMVDNTAPLLTSVYLDEDLTFSVGSESEARAMVAADPERTSITSSPDGEWTVTRKAGTEIRVPRRMELSRTIGGQIPTGFDPSAWGVPAEMLESIDRVAVWNLVCTVDAFLSSGFTPAELMRWVHPAFVANTQGTGMGGMASMHALYINTLLGENNPNDILQEALPNVIAAHVVQSYVGSYGAMIHPVAACATTAVSVEEGVDKIKVGKAEFVVAGGFDDLSTEGIIGFADMSATADSGAMLAKGIDPRRVSRANDRRRGGFVESQGGGTLLLARGDVAARMGLPVHGVVAYAGSFADGVHTSIPAPGIGALAAAIGGRESQLARSLTVLGLDADDIGVVSKHDTSTDANDPNESELHERLAAAIGRSAGNPLFVVSQKTLTGHAKGGAAAFQLIGLTQVLAGGMLPPNRSLDCVDDVLAEHEHLVWLREPLAGATLKAGLVTSLGFGHVAGLIALAHPEAFVQALPEAEREDYLARSRERVVAGRMRLAQVMVGAATAYERPAGRRLGKEGVRGREASMLLDPQARLGDDDVYVATACS
;
A
#
# COMPACT_ATOMS: atom_id res chain seq x y z
N VAL A 1 25.12 27.65 27.48
CA VAL A 1 25.14 27.02 26.15
C VAL A 1 24.75 28.04 25.11
N GLU A 2 23.52 28.57 25.13
CA GLU A 2 23.08 29.60 24.16
C GLU A 2 24.02 30.83 24.10
N ALA A 3 24.46 31.34 25.25
CA ALA A 3 25.36 32.49 25.32
C ALA A 3 26.79 32.23 24.77
N GLU A 4 27.22 30.96 24.68
CA GLU A 4 28.59 30.58 24.29
C GLU A 4 28.63 29.99 22.89
N LEU A 5 27.64 29.17 22.53
CA LEU A 5 27.58 28.37 21.30
C LEU A 5 26.36 28.71 20.45
N GLY A 6 25.61 29.78 20.77
CA GLY A 6 24.39 30.13 20.06
C GLY A 6 23.18 29.27 20.42
N SER A 7 21.98 29.78 20.10
CA SER A 7 20.69 29.11 20.37
C SER A 7 20.57 27.77 19.64
N ASP A 8 21.11 27.69 18.43
CA ASP A 8 20.83 26.58 17.51
C ASP A 8 21.79 25.40 17.70
N TRP A 9 22.80 25.53 18.57
CA TRP A 9 23.83 24.50 18.77
C TRP A 9 23.24 23.17 19.24
N VAL A 10 22.32 23.21 20.21
CA VAL A 10 21.74 22.00 20.80
C VAL A 10 21.02 21.17 19.73
N ASP A 11 20.25 21.83 18.86
CA ASP A 11 19.53 21.17 17.78
C ASP A 11 20.48 20.69 16.68
N ALA A 12 21.50 21.48 16.33
CA ALA A 12 22.48 21.12 15.30
C ALA A 12 23.30 19.87 15.66
N VAL A 13 23.58 19.63 16.94
CA VAL A 13 24.38 18.50 17.42
C VAL A 13 23.53 17.38 18.04
N ALA A 14 22.21 17.49 17.97
CA ALA A 14 21.29 16.48 18.48
C ALA A 14 21.50 15.14 17.76
N PRO A 15 21.49 14.00 18.49
CA PRO A 15 21.62 12.69 17.87
C PRO A 15 20.43 12.36 16.98
N ALA A 16 20.68 11.78 15.81
CA ALA A 16 19.68 11.34 14.85
C ALA A 16 19.76 9.83 14.53
N PHE A 17 20.85 9.17 14.92
CA PHE A 17 21.05 7.74 14.69
C PHE A 17 20.06 6.90 15.50
N ASP A 18 19.34 6.02 14.81
CA ASP A 18 18.48 4.99 15.39
C ASP A 18 18.60 3.72 14.53
N GLU A 19 19.13 2.65 15.12
CA GLU A 19 19.34 1.38 14.43
C GLU A 19 18.04 0.75 13.93
N ARG A 20 16.90 1.04 14.57
CA ARG A 20 15.59 0.51 14.16
C ARG A 20 15.11 1.09 12.85
N ARG A 21 15.63 2.26 12.46
CA ARG A 21 15.33 2.95 11.20
C ARG A 21 16.24 2.54 10.06
N ALA A 22 17.22 1.65 10.28
CA ALA A 22 18.05 1.13 9.22
C ALA A 22 17.21 0.41 8.15
N VAL A 23 17.49 0.70 6.88
CA VAL A 23 16.84 0.06 5.72
C VAL A 23 17.89 -0.68 4.93
N LEU A 24 17.65 -1.98 4.69
CA LEU A 24 18.45 -2.79 3.77
C LEU A 24 17.67 -2.96 2.46
N VAL A 25 18.32 -2.63 1.35
CA VAL A 25 17.87 -2.91 -0.02
C VAL A 25 18.92 -3.78 -0.69
N ASP A 26 18.59 -5.03 -0.97
CA ASP A 26 19.47 -6.04 -1.56
C ASP A 26 18.71 -7.08 -2.42
N ASP A 27 17.48 -6.77 -2.79
CA ASP A 27 16.57 -7.62 -3.55
C ASP A 27 16.69 -7.38 -5.06
N ARG A 28 17.93 -7.28 -5.59
CA ARG A 28 18.15 -7.09 -7.04
C ARG A 28 17.49 -8.19 -7.86
N TRP A 29 17.41 -9.41 -7.34
CA TRP A 29 16.72 -10.53 -7.96
C TRP A 29 15.23 -10.23 -8.22
N ALA A 30 14.57 -9.45 -7.36
CA ALA A 30 13.15 -9.11 -7.50
C ALA A 30 12.94 -7.89 -8.40
N SER A 31 13.73 -6.84 -8.20
CA SER A 31 13.65 -5.64 -9.06
C SER A 31 14.07 -5.94 -10.51
N ALA A 32 15.00 -6.86 -10.74
CA ALA A 32 15.39 -7.30 -12.09
C ALA A 32 14.24 -8.01 -12.83
N ARG A 33 13.41 -8.80 -12.15
CA ARG A 33 12.21 -9.42 -12.75
C ARG A 33 11.18 -8.35 -13.15
N GLU A 34 10.98 -7.34 -12.29
CA GLU A 34 10.11 -6.20 -12.59
C GLU A 34 10.63 -5.39 -13.78
N ASP A 35 11.92 -5.08 -13.81
CA ASP A 35 12.57 -4.35 -14.91
C ASP A 35 12.48 -5.10 -16.24
N LEU A 36 12.73 -6.42 -16.22
CA LEU A 36 12.58 -7.26 -17.39
C LEU A 36 11.14 -7.22 -17.95
N ALA A 37 10.13 -7.30 -17.08
CA ALA A 37 8.73 -7.21 -17.50
C ALA A 37 8.42 -5.85 -18.16
N ARG A 38 8.96 -4.75 -17.64
CA ARG A 38 8.82 -3.40 -18.24
C ARG A 38 9.47 -3.34 -19.62
N ILE A 39 10.70 -3.82 -19.76
CA ILE A 39 11.42 -3.86 -21.04
C ILE A 39 10.63 -4.70 -22.05
N ALA A 40 10.14 -5.88 -21.66
CA ALA A 40 9.37 -6.77 -22.52
C ALA A 40 8.03 -6.16 -22.98
N LEU A 41 7.43 -5.27 -22.19
CA LEU A 41 6.20 -4.54 -22.52
C LEU A 41 6.47 -3.18 -23.19
N GLY A 42 7.71 -2.90 -23.60
CA GLY A 42 8.08 -1.66 -24.32
C GLY A 42 8.16 -0.41 -23.44
N GLN A 43 8.16 -0.56 -22.11
CA GLN A 43 8.39 0.55 -21.17
C GLN A 43 9.91 0.69 -20.97
N THR A 44 10.56 1.50 -21.80
CA THR A 44 12.04 1.55 -21.89
C THR A 44 12.72 2.46 -20.87
N ALA A 45 11.97 3.15 -20.00
CA ALA A 45 12.54 3.95 -18.91
C ALA A 45 12.08 3.35 -17.56
N PRO A 46 12.98 3.16 -16.57
CA PRO A 46 12.54 2.90 -15.21
C PRO A 46 11.60 4.04 -14.77
N GLY A 47 10.36 3.68 -14.46
CA GLY A 47 9.37 4.58 -13.86
C GLY A 47 8.67 5.62 -14.75
N GLY A 48 8.89 5.69 -16.08
CA GLY A 48 8.23 6.71 -16.92
C GLY A 48 8.38 8.16 -16.41
N GLY A 49 9.36 8.41 -15.54
CA GLY A 49 9.41 9.59 -14.67
C GLY A 49 10.57 10.51 -15.02
N SER A 50 10.42 11.78 -14.65
CA SER A 50 11.42 12.86 -14.70
C SER A 50 12.57 12.70 -13.69
N GLY A 51 12.90 11.46 -13.31
CA GLY A 51 13.95 11.15 -12.33
C GLY A 51 15.35 11.46 -12.86
N PRO A 52 16.35 11.70 -11.97
CA PRO A 52 17.71 12.09 -12.38
C PRO A 52 18.44 11.02 -13.21
N TRP A 53 17.92 9.79 -13.26
CA TRP A 53 18.52 8.65 -13.96
C TRP A 53 17.61 8.06 -15.04
N ALA A 54 16.58 8.78 -15.48
CA ALA A 54 15.57 8.28 -16.42
C ALA A 54 16.16 7.79 -17.76
N GLU A 55 17.31 8.34 -18.17
CA GLU A 55 18.02 7.99 -19.41
C GLU A 55 19.05 6.85 -19.25
N LYS A 56 19.30 6.36 -18.02
CA LYS A 56 20.30 5.32 -17.77
C LYS A 56 19.76 3.94 -18.18
N GLU A 57 20.57 3.18 -18.91
CA GLU A 57 20.23 1.81 -19.28
C GLU A 57 20.27 0.87 -18.06
N ILE A 58 19.27 -0.02 -17.95
CA ILE A 58 19.12 -0.96 -16.85
C ILE A 58 20.11 -2.12 -17.01
N ASP A 59 21.01 -2.29 -16.04
CA ASP A 59 21.92 -3.43 -15.98
C ASP A 59 21.26 -4.64 -15.28
N LEU A 60 21.09 -5.73 -16.02
CA LEU A 60 20.53 -7.00 -15.53
C LEU A 60 21.60 -8.10 -15.40
N THR A 61 22.88 -7.74 -15.45
CA THR A 61 24.01 -8.67 -15.36
C THR A 61 24.02 -9.42 -14.02
N GLY A 62 24.17 -10.75 -14.10
CA GLY A 62 24.20 -11.65 -12.95
C GLY A 62 22.89 -11.81 -12.18
N SER A 63 21.78 -11.29 -12.72
CA SER A 63 20.46 -11.35 -12.09
C SER A 63 19.88 -12.76 -11.89
N GLY A 64 20.51 -13.80 -12.46
CA GLY A 64 20.27 -15.21 -12.15
C GLY A 64 19.39 -15.96 -13.16
N GLU A 65 19.23 -17.26 -12.91
CA GLU A 65 18.55 -18.19 -13.84
C GLU A 65 17.08 -17.84 -14.09
N VAL A 66 16.38 -17.32 -13.06
CA VAL A 66 14.96 -16.96 -13.20
C VAL A 66 14.79 -15.82 -14.21
N VAL A 67 15.61 -14.77 -14.11
CA VAL A 67 15.56 -13.63 -15.06
C VAL A 67 15.96 -14.11 -16.45
N ALA A 68 16.98 -14.97 -16.58
CA ALA A 68 17.37 -15.54 -17.87
C ALA A 68 16.24 -16.35 -18.51
N THR A 69 15.53 -17.15 -17.72
CA THR A 69 14.41 -17.98 -18.19
C THR A 69 13.22 -17.13 -18.59
N GLN A 70 12.86 -16.12 -17.79
CA GLN A 70 11.81 -15.17 -18.13
C GLN A 70 12.14 -14.36 -19.39
N ALA A 71 13.41 -13.94 -19.56
CA ALA A 71 13.83 -13.17 -20.73
C ALA A 71 13.70 -13.99 -22.02
N ARG A 72 14.10 -15.28 -21.99
CA ARG A 72 13.89 -16.21 -23.11
C ARG A 72 12.41 -16.46 -23.38
N TRP A 73 11.58 -16.53 -22.34
CA TRP A 73 10.13 -16.70 -22.48
C TRP A 73 9.50 -15.52 -23.22
N TRP A 74 9.87 -14.29 -22.87
CA TRP A 74 9.45 -13.06 -23.56
C TRP A 74 10.00 -12.99 -24.99
N ALA A 75 11.27 -13.34 -25.20
CA ALA A 75 11.91 -13.36 -26.53
C ALA A 75 11.19 -14.30 -27.51
N GLY A 76 10.61 -15.39 -27.00
CA GLY A 76 9.79 -16.33 -27.77
C GLY A 76 8.39 -15.84 -28.13
N ARG A 77 7.95 -14.69 -27.60
CA ARG A 77 6.57 -14.17 -27.71
C ARG A 77 6.46 -12.75 -28.27
N THR A 78 7.57 -12.13 -28.62
CA THR A 78 7.59 -10.86 -29.34
C THR A 78 7.93 -11.06 -30.81
N ASP A 79 7.20 -10.36 -31.68
CA ASP A 79 7.49 -10.28 -33.11
C ASP A 79 8.49 -9.14 -33.45
N ASP A 80 8.80 -8.26 -32.48
CA ASP A 80 9.79 -7.21 -32.64
C ASP A 80 11.21 -7.80 -32.56
N ALA A 81 11.91 -7.80 -33.70
CA ALA A 81 13.26 -8.35 -33.82
C ALA A 81 14.30 -7.63 -32.94
N ALA A 82 14.16 -6.32 -32.72
CA ALA A 82 15.07 -5.55 -31.88
C ALA A 82 14.85 -5.87 -30.40
N LEU A 83 13.58 -5.92 -29.97
CA LEU A 83 13.23 -6.33 -28.61
C LEU A 83 13.64 -7.78 -28.33
N LYS A 84 13.41 -8.69 -29.28
CA LYS A 84 13.85 -10.09 -29.17
C LYS A 84 15.35 -10.21 -28.97
N ALA A 85 16.15 -9.54 -29.79
CA ALA A 85 17.61 -9.55 -29.67
C ALA A 85 18.06 -8.99 -28.31
N ARG A 86 17.41 -7.92 -27.83
CA ARG A 86 17.68 -7.35 -26.51
C ARG A 86 17.36 -8.34 -25.38
N LEU A 87 16.23 -9.03 -25.44
CA LEU A 87 15.83 -10.02 -24.44
C LEU A 87 16.77 -11.24 -24.43
N GLU A 88 17.24 -11.69 -25.59
CA GLU A 88 18.26 -12.75 -25.68
C GLU A 88 19.60 -12.31 -25.06
N GLN A 89 20.04 -11.07 -25.30
CA GLN A 89 21.22 -10.49 -24.64
C GLN A 89 21.05 -10.39 -23.12
N ILE A 90 19.88 -9.95 -22.65
CA ILE A 90 19.56 -9.93 -21.22
C ILE A 90 19.64 -11.33 -20.64
N ALA A 91 19.14 -12.35 -21.33
CA ALA A 91 19.20 -13.73 -20.85
C ALA A 91 20.63 -14.26 -20.72
N GLU A 92 21.54 -13.88 -21.61
CA GLU A 92 22.97 -14.22 -21.51
C GLU A 92 23.64 -13.45 -20.36
N ALA A 93 23.41 -12.13 -20.27
CA ALA A 93 23.98 -11.29 -19.22
C ALA A 93 23.51 -11.69 -17.81
N ALA A 94 22.24 -12.09 -17.67
CA ALA A 94 21.68 -12.55 -16.40
C ALA A 94 22.42 -13.76 -15.81
N LEU A 95 23.05 -14.59 -16.65
CA LEU A 95 23.83 -15.76 -16.25
C LEU A 95 25.31 -15.45 -15.97
N ASP A 96 25.75 -14.21 -16.17
CA ASP A 96 27.12 -13.81 -15.89
C ASP A 96 27.39 -13.81 -14.37
N THR A 97 28.28 -14.68 -13.95
CA THR A 97 28.70 -14.85 -12.54
C THR A 97 30.03 -14.15 -12.24
N THR A 98 30.59 -13.41 -13.20
CA THR A 98 31.83 -12.67 -13.04
C THR A 98 31.66 -11.63 -11.94
N PRO A 99 32.44 -11.66 -10.84
CA PRO A 99 32.34 -10.66 -9.79
C PRO A 99 32.57 -9.25 -10.34
N GLY A 100 31.82 -8.27 -9.82
CA GLY A 100 32.03 -6.87 -10.17
C GLY A 100 33.33 -6.30 -9.56
N ALA A 101 33.74 -5.15 -10.07
CA ALA A 101 35.00 -4.51 -9.68
C ALA A 101 35.12 -4.20 -8.17
N TRP A 102 33.98 -4.07 -7.49
CA TRP A 102 33.88 -3.71 -6.07
C TRP A 102 33.17 -4.81 -5.25
N ALA A 103 33.06 -6.04 -5.77
CA ALA A 103 32.26 -7.11 -5.16
C ALA A 103 32.75 -7.53 -3.75
N ASP A 104 34.04 -7.41 -3.49
CA ASP A 104 34.64 -7.73 -2.18
C ASP A 104 34.63 -6.53 -1.21
N ASP A 105 34.11 -5.37 -1.64
CA ASP A 105 34.16 -4.15 -0.85
C ASP A 105 32.90 -3.91 -0.01
N VAL A 106 33.16 -3.50 1.23
CA VAL A 106 32.19 -2.95 2.17
C VAL A 106 32.50 -1.47 2.34
N ALA A 107 31.74 -0.61 1.67
CA ALA A 107 31.96 0.82 1.65
C ALA A 107 31.04 1.55 2.64
N VAL A 108 31.58 2.50 3.39
CA VAL A 108 30.81 3.45 4.21
C VAL A 108 30.86 4.82 3.53
N VAL A 109 29.71 5.33 3.10
CA VAL A 109 29.60 6.60 2.38
C VAL A 109 28.71 7.55 3.17
N THR A 110 29.27 8.69 3.59
CA THR A 110 28.49 9.71 4.31
C THR A 110 28.10 10.86 3.39
N GLY A 111 26.91 11.43 3.60
CA GLY A 111 26.43 12.58 2.82
C GLY A 111 25.88 12.23 1.43
N ALA A 112 25.39 11.00 1.24
CA ALA A 112 24.89 10.51 -0.05
C ALA A 112 23.47 11.03 -0.38
N SER A 113 23.27 12.34 -0.40
CA SER A 113 21.98 12.97 -0.74
C SER A 113 21.75 13.06 -2.25
N ARG A 114 20.49 13.26 -2.67
CA ARG A 114 20.13 13.46 -4.08
C ARG A 114 20.96 14.60 -4.70
N GLY A 115 21.51 14.36 -5.90
CA GLY A 115 22.32 15.35 -6.62
C GLY A 115 23.73 15.57 -6.05
N SER A 116 24.20 14.70 -5.15
CA SER A 116 25.56 14.78 -4.59
C SER A 116 26.55 13.87 -5.34
N ILE A 117 27.85 14.19 -5.22
CA ILE A 117 28.94 13.31 -5.64
C ILE A 117 28.85 11.98 -4.89
N ALA A 118 28.58 12.02 -3.58
CA ALA A 118 28.47 10.84 -2.73
C ALA A 118 27.37 9.88 -3.19
N ALA A 119 26.22 10.38 -3.63
CA ALA A 119 25.17 9.52 -4.21
C ALA A 119 25.61 8.85 -5.52
N SER A 120 26.38 9.56 -6.35
CA SER A 120 26.95 8.97 -7.59
C SER A 120 28.02 7.92 -7.25
N VAL A 121 28.85 8.16 -6.22
CA VAL A 121 29.80 7.17 -5.69
C VAL A 121 29.07 5.92 -5.17
N VAL A 122 27.97 6.08 -4.43
CA VAL A 122 27.13 4.94 -4.02
C VAL A 122 26.64 4.16 -5.24
N GLY A 123 26.14 4.85 -6.27
CA GLY A 123 25.70 4.23 -7.52
C GLY A 123 26.80 3.39 -8.19
N GLU A 124 27.99 3.95 -8.38
CA GLU A 124 29.12 3.25 -9.02
C GLU A 124 29.65 2.08 -8.17
N LEU A 125 29.65 2.21 -6.84
CA LEU A 125 30.00 1.09 -5.94
C LEU A 125 28.99 -0.05 -6.05
N LEU A 126 27.69 0.26 -6.12
CA LEU A 126 26.63 -0.73 -6.32
C LEU A 126 26.72 -1.38 -7.71
N ALA A 127 27.06 -0.61 -8.75
CA ALA A 127 27.31 -1.12 -10.10
C ALA A 127 28.52 -2.06 -10.14
N GLY A 128 29.52 -1.84 -9.30
CA GLY A 128 30.62 -2.79 -9.10
C GLY A 128 30.34 -3.95 -8.15
N GLY A 129 29.14 -4.05 -7.57
CA GLY A 129 28.76 -5.19 -6.73
C GLY A 129 29.02 -5.02 -5.23
N ALA A 130 29.36 -3.81 -4.76
CA ALA A 130 29.73 -3.59 -3.36
C ALA A 130 28.56 -3.73 -2.38
N THR A 131 28.90 -3.97 -1.12
CA THR A 131 28.01 -3.68 0.02
C THR A 131 28.27 -2.25 0.48
N VAL A 132 27.26 -1.38 0.42
CA VAL A 132 27.39 0.04 0.74
C VAL A 132 26.52 0.39 1.94
N VAL A 133 27.11 1.06 2.94
CA VAL A 133 26.40 1.73 4.04
C VAL A 133 26.38 3.23 3.73
N ALA A 134 25.23 3.72 3.27
CA ALA A 134 24.99 5.13 2.98
C ALA A 134 24.32 5.84 4.16
N THR A 135 24.82 7.02 4.53
CA THR A 135 24.21 7.84 5.58
C THR A 135 23.49 9.06 5.02
N THR A 136 22.37 9.41 5.66
CA THR A 136 21.58 10.62 5.43
C THR A 136 21.26 11.30 6.76
N SER A 137 21.10 12.62 6.77
CA SER A 137 20.76 13.37 8.00
C SER A 137 19.40 13.02 8.59
N SER A 138 18.46 12.58 7.75
CA SER A 138 17.14 12.08 8.14
C SER A 138 16.69 11.02 7.14
N LEU A 139 15.78 10.14 7.54
CA LEU A 139 15.28 9.07 6.69
C LEU A 139 13.75 9.04 6.73
N ASP A 140 13.15 9.84 5.84
CA ASP A 140 11.71 9.85 5.56
C ASP A 140 11.39 8.94 4.36
N SER A 141 10.09 8.72 4.10
CA SER A 141 9.61 7.86 3.00
C SER A 141 10.11 8.32 1.63
N ARG A 142 10.17 9.63 1.38
CA ARG A 142 10.71 10.22 0.14
C ARG A 142 12.18 9.88 -0.06
N LYS A 143 13.00 9.94 0.99
CA LYS A 143 14.43 9.58 0.93
C LYS A 143 14.62 8.07 0.77
N VAL A 144 13.81 7.24 1.43
CA VAL A 144 13.81 5.78 1.18
C VAL A 144 13.51 5.49 -0.29
N GLY A 145 12.50 6.14 -0.87
CA GLY A 145 12.18 6.03 -2.30
C GLY A 145 13.34 6.42 -3.22
N PHE A 146 14.08 7.50 -2.88
CA PHE A 146 15.30 7.89 -3.61
C PHE A 146 16.39 6.80 -3.57
N TYR A 147 16.68 6.22 -2.41
CA TYR A 147 17.70 5.18 -2.29
C TYR A 147 17.29 3.86 -2.95
N ARG A 148 15.98 3.53 -2.92
CA ARG A 148 15.43 2.39 -3.64
C ARG A 148 15.62 2.55 -5.14
N GLU A 149 15.35 3.74 -5.68
CA GLU A 149 15.59 4.02 -7.09
C GLU A 149 17.09 3.98 -7.41
N LEU A 150 17.93 4.65 -6.60
CA LEU A 150 19.38 4.60 -6.75
C LEU A 150 19.90 3.15 -6.82
N TYR A 151 19.41 2.27 -5.94
CA TYR A 151 19.73 0.85 -5.94
C TYR A 151 19.22 0.15 -7.20
N ARG A 152 17.93 0.27 -7.53
CA ARG A 152 17.32 -0.37 -8.71
C ARG A 152 18.05 -0.03 -10.01
N THR A 153 18.41 1.25 -10.20
CA THR A 153 19.04 1.74 -11.43
C THR A 153 20.52 1.32 -11.55
N HIS A 154 21.23 1.11 -10.43
CA HIS A 154 22.69 0.92 -10.45
C HIS A 154 23.16 -0.45 -10.00
N ALA A 155 22.44 -1.11 -9.10
CA ALA A 155 22.89 -2.32 -8.47
C ALA A 155 22.95 -3.48 -9.47
N ARG A 156 24.11 -4.10 -9.56
CA ARG A 156 24.23 -5.46 -10.11
C ARG A 156 23.85 -6.49 -9.06
N ALA A 157 23.61 -7.72 -9.47
CA ALA A 157 23.31 -8.81 -8.53
C ALA A 157 24.45 -9.00 -7.51
N GLY A 158 24.05 -9.24 -6.25
CA GLY A 158 24.98 -9.38 -5.11
C GLY A 158 25.30 -8.06 -4.38
N ALA A 159 25.08 -6.90 -5.01
CA ALA A 159 25.23 -5.60 -4.36
C ALA A 159 24.19 -5.40 -3.25
N ARG A 160 24.57 -4.68 -2.19
CA ARG A 160 23.69 -4.42 -1.04
C ARG A 160 23.78 -2.96 -0.63
N LEU A 161 22.65 -2.34 -0.32
CA LEU A 161 22.60 -0.97 0.17
C LEU A 161 21.93 -0.91 1.55
N TRP A 162 22.70 -0.54 2.56
CA TRP A 162 22.20 -0.13 3.87
C TRP A 162 22.05 1.38 3.90
N VAL A 163 20.89 1.86 4.30
CA VAL A 163 20.60 3.28 4.50
C VAL A 163 20.28 3.54 5.95
N VAL A 164 20.98 4.48 6.57
CA VAL A 164 20.80 4.82 7.99
C VAL A 164 20.74 6.34 8.21
N PRO A 165 19.86 6.82 9.12
CA PRO A 165 19.94 8.19 9.58
C PRO A 165 21.18 8.37 10.45
N ALA A 166 21.98 9.40 10.21
CA ALA A 166 23.12 9.76 11.06
C ALA A 166 23.42 11.26 10.96
N ASN A 167 23.50 11.93 12.10
CA ASN A 167 23.96 13.31 12.19
C ASN A 167 25.48 13.36 12.35
N MET A 168 26.19 13.73 11.29
CA MET A 168 27.65 13.85 11.32
C MET A 168 28.17 15.03 12.17
N ALA A 169 27.31 15.90 12.70
CA ALA A 169 27.68 16.86 13.73
C ALA A 169 27.61 16.27 15.16
N SER A 170 26.97 15.12 15.36
CA SER A 170 26.87 14.43 16.65
C SER A 170 27.97 13.38 16.79
N PHE A 171 28.88 13.56 17.75
CA PHE A 171 29.89 12.52 18.04
C PHE A 171 29.27 11.23 18.59
N ALA A 172 28.13 11.33 19.29
CA ALA A 172 27.38 10.17 19.74
C ALA A 172 26.87 9.34 18.55
N ASP A 173 26.41 9.99 17.47
CA ASP A 173 26.00 9.31 16.24
C ASP A 173 27.19 8.69 15.52
N VAL A 174 28.33 9.38 15.44
CA VAL A 174 29.55 8.84 14.82
C VAL A 174 29.98 7.55 15.54
N ASP A 175 29.96 7.54 16.88
CA ASP A 175 30.28 6.37 17.68
C ASP A 175 29.24 5.25 17.51
N ALA A 176 27.95 5.60 17.60
CA ALA A 176 26.84 4.65 17.48
C ALA A 176 26.79 4.00 16.10
N LEU A 177 26.96 4.79 15.03
CA LEU A 177 27.05 4.31 13.66
C LEU A 177 28.24 3.35 13.49
N SER A 178 29.43 3.76 13.93
CA SER A 178 30.64 2.94 13.80
C SER A 178 30.49 1.60 14.52
N SER A 179 29.94 1.62 15.75
CA SER A 179 29.65 0.44 16.54
C SER A 179 28.60 -0.46 15.87
N TRP A 180 27.51 0.13 15.38
CA TRP A 180 26.45 -0.59 14.69
C TRP A 180 26.96 -1.30 13.44
N ILE A 181 27.77 -0.65 12.61
CA ILE A 181 28.32 -1.23 11.37
C ILE A 181 29.03 -2.56 11.66
N VAL A 182 29.91 -2.59 12.66
CA VAL A 182 30.81 -3.72 12.95
C VAL A 182 30.23 -4.77 13.91
N THR A 183 29.06 -4.51 14.51
CA THR A 183 28.42 -5.44 15.45
C THR A 183 27.33 -6.25 14.77
N GLU A 184 27.18 -7.54 15.09
CA GLU A 184 26.05 -8.36 14.62
C GLU A 184 24.74 -7.93 15.30
N GLN A 185 23.66 -7.81 14.54
CA GLN A 185 22.30 -7.72 15.07
C GLN A 185 21.51 -8.97 14.73
N ALA A 186 20.75 -9.44 15.69
CA ALA A 186 19.87 -10.59 15.53
C ALA A 186 18.54 -10.37 16.21
N ARG A 187 17.48 -10.93 15.61
CA ARG A 187 16.13 -10.96 16.15
C ARG A 187 15.78 -12.39 16.51
N THR A 188 15.22 -12.59 17.70
CA THR A 188 14.66 -13.88 18.10
C THR A 188 13.15 -13.83 17.94
N VAL A 189 12.59 -14.75 17.15
CA VAL A 189 11.14 -14.94 17.00
C VAL A 189 10.80 -16.35 17.47
N GLY A 190 10.03 -16.47 18.55
CA GLY A 190 9.81 -17.75 19.22
C GLY A 190 11.13 -18.35 19.71
N SER A 191 11.48 -19.54 19.22
CA SER A 191 12.75 -20.24 19.54
C SER A 191 13.86 -20.04 18.49
N THR A 192 13.58 -19.36 17.38
CA THR A 192 14.54 -19.17 16.28
C THR A 192 15.24 -17.82 16.39
N LYS A 193 16.57 -17.82 16.41
CA LYS A 193 17.40 -16.61 16.31
C LYS A 193 17.82 -16.40 14.85
N THR A 194 17.40 -15.29 14.24
CA THR A 194 17.76 -14.91 12.87
C THR A 194 18.67 -13.68 12.92
N VAL A 195 19.82 -13.75 12.25
CA VAL A 195 20.72 -12.59 12.10
C VAL A 195 20.08 -11.63 11.11
N THR A 196 19.75 -10.42 11.57
CA THR A 196 19.14 -9.37 10.74
C THR A 196 20.17 -8.47 10.10
N LYS A 197 21.34 -8.32 10.72
CA LYS A 197 22.50 -7.63 10.16
C LYS A 197 23.78 -8.34 10.59
N PRO A 198 24.60 -8.85 9.66
CA PRO A 198 25.91 -9.38 10.02
C PRO A 198 26.83 -8.26 10.52
N ALA A 199 27.90 -8.63 11.24
CA ALA A 199 29.01 -7.72 11.47
C ALA A 199 29.69 -7.40 10.12
N LEU A 200 29.73 -6.11 9.75
CA LEU A 200 30.36 -5.66 8.51
C LEU A 200 31.79 -5.20 8.80
N VAL A 201 32.74 -5.50 7.92
CA VAL A 201 34.15 -5.08 8.04
C VAL A 201 34.44 -4.07 6.93
N PRO A 202 34.38 -2.74 7.19
CA PRO A 202 34.50 -1.73 6.15
C PRO A 202 35.87 -1.71 5.48
N THR A 203 35.92 -1.89 4.17
CA THR A 203 37.15 -1.81 3.36
C THR A 203 37.39 -0.41 2.82
N LEU A 204 36.33 0.38 2.62
CA LEU A 204 36.36 1.73 2.06
C LEU A 204 35.54 2.71 2.91
N LEU A 205 36.06 3.91 3.15
CA LEU A 205 35.34 5.03 3.75
C LEU A 205 35.41 6.25 2.82
N VAL A 206 34.23 6.80 2.51
CA VAL A 206 34.02 8.02 1.71
C VAL A 206 33.27 9.03 2.59
N PRO A 207 33.98 9.84 3.41
CA PRO A 207 33.38 10.71 4.41
C PRO A 207 32.97 12.07 3.80
N PHE A 208 31.99 12.04 2.90
CA PHE A 208 31.59 13.20 2.06
C PHE A 208 30.44 14.02 2.66
N ALA A 209 30.04 13.74 3.90
CA ALA A 209 29.07 14.56 4.60
C ALA A 209 29.51 16.03 4.67
N ALA A 210 28.65 16.90 4.18
CA ALA A 210 28.82 18.34 4.22
C ALA A 210 27.46 19.01 4.51
N GLY A 211 27.47 20.03 5.37
CA GLY A 211 26.34 20.93 5.54
C GLY A 211 26.33 22.04 4.48
N ARG A 212 25.35 22.95 4.54
CA ARG A 212 25.39 24.19 3.76
C ARG A 212 26.43 25.13 4.36
N VAL A 213 27.51 25.39 3.64
CA VAL A 213 28.56 26.35 4.03
C VAL A 213 28.25 27.72 3.43
N MET A 214 28.25 28.75 4.26
CA MET A 214 28.01 30.14 3.86
C MET A 214 28.46 31.07 4.99
N GLY A 215 29.00 32.23 4.63
CA GLY A 215 29.32 33.32 5.55
C GLY A 215 30.74 33.80 5.35
N ASP A 216 31.00 35.04 5.74
CA ASP A 216 32.36 35.58 5.75
C ASP A 216 32.98 35.56 7.16
N LEU A 217 34.18 36.11 7.31
CA LEU A 217 34.89 36.11 8.58
C LEU A 217 34.12 36.83 9.71
N SER A 218 33.21 37.76 9.37
CA SER A 218 32.38 38.46 10.34
C SER A 218 31.21 37.62 10.86
N ASP A 219 30.83 36.57 10.13
CA ASP A 219 29.80 35.59 10.52
C ASP A 219 30.36 34.43 11.35
N ALA A 220 31.67 34.45 11.66
CA ALA A 220 32.35 33.40 12.41
C ALA A 220 31.73 33.22 13.80
N GLY A 221 31.17 32.03 14.05
CA GLY A 221 30.48 31.71 15.30
C GLY A 221 30.05 30.25 15.37
N SER A 222 28.95 29.99 16.06
CA SER A 222 28.45 28.63 16.32
C SER A 222 28.26 27.78 15.06
N ARG A 223 27.77 28.38 13.98
CA ARG A 223 27.59 27.71 12.69
C ARG A 223 28.91 27.24 12.09
N THR A 224 29.93 28.10 12.11
CA THR A 224 31.29 27.80 11.66
C THR A 224 31.90 26.65 12.47
N GLU A 225 31.62 26.57 13.77
CA GLU A 225 32.05 25.45 14.62
C GLU A 225 31.36 24.12 14.24
N VAL A 226 30.06 24.15 13.96
CA VAL A 226 29.31 22.97 13.48
C VAL A 226 29.84 22.51 12.12
N GLU A 227 30.12 23.44 11.21
CA GLU A 227 30.70 23.16 9.89
C GLU A 227 32.08 22.48 10.03
N ALA A 228 32.97 23.04 10.85
CA ALA A 228 34.28 22.44 11.13
C ALA A 228 34.15 21.05 11.79
N ARG A 229 33.15 20.87 12.67
CA ARG A 229 32.87 19.58 13.30
C ARG A 229 32.48 18.52 12.27
N ILE A 230 31.60 18.83 11.33
CA ILE A 230 31.17 17.90 10.27
C ILE A 230 32.32 17.59 9.32
N LEU A 231 33.01 18.63 8.83
CA LEU A 231 33.97 18.53 7.73
C LEU A 231 35.35 17.97 8.14
N LEU A 232 35.71 18.07 9.43
CA LEU A 232 37.02 17.68 9.94
C LEU A 232 36.93 16.74 11.15
N TRP A 233 36.42 17.20 12.29
CA TRP A 233 36.57 16.46 13.54
C TRP A 233 35.77 15.15 13.56
N SER A 234 34.57 15.13 12.99
CA SER A 234 33.78 13.91 12.83
C SER A 234 34.42 12.94 11.84
N VAL A 235 35.16 13.44 10.84
CA VAL A 235 35.93 12.60 9.92
C VAL A 235 37.08 11.93 10.66
N GLU A 236 37.88 12.69 11.42
CA GLU A 236 38.97 12.12 12.26
C GLU A 236 38.43 11.06 13.22
N ARG A 237 37.31 11.37 13.90
CA ARG A 237 36.67 10.45 14.84
C ARG A 237 36.16 9.17 14.18
N LEU A 238 35.50 9.29 13.02
CA LEU A 238 34.98 8.15 12.26
C LEU A 238 36.12 7.26 11.75
N VAL A 239 37.20 7.85 11.22
CA VAL A 239 38.40 7.11 10.81
C VAL A 239 38.99 6.35 11.98
N GLY A 240 39.18 7.01 13.14
CA GLY A 240 39.72 6.36 14.34
C GLY A 240 38.84 5.22 14.86
N ALA A 241 37.52 5.40 14.85
CA ALA A 241 36.56 4.40 15.32
C ALA A 241 36.54 3.15 14.41
N LEU A 242 36.50 3.33 13.09
CA LEU A 242 36.49 2.23 12.12
C LEU A 242 37.88 1.57 11.93
N ALA A 243 38.97 2.28 12.26
CA ALA A 243 40.32 1.72 12.25
C ALA A 243 40.56 0.70 13.37
N THR A 244 39.82 0.81 14.49
CA THR A 244 40.09 0.07 15.72
C THR A 244 39.06 -1.02 16.05
N THR A 245 37.86 -0.98 15.45
CA THR A 245 36.74 -1.83 15.87
C THR A 245 36.44 -2.95 14.85
N GLY A 246 36.19 -4.17 15.32
CA GLY A 246 35.62 -5.27 14.50
C GLY A 246 36.61 -6.15 13.72
N ARG A 247 37.92 -6.08 14.02
CA ARG A 247 38.98 -6.75 13.24
C ARG A 247 39.92 -7.66 14.05
N ASP A 248 39.46 -8.19 15.18
CA ASP A 248 40.27 -9.08 16.03
C ASP A 248 40.71 -10.39 15.33
N HIS A 249 40.04 -10.75 14.23
CA HIS A 249 40.27 -11.98 13.47
C HIS A 249 41.01 -11.81 12.13
N ASP A 250 41.14 -10.58 11.61
CA ASP A 250 41.88 -10.28 10.37
C ASP A 250 42.86 -9.13 10.57
N LEU A 251 44.07 -9.50 11.00
CA LEU A 251 45.14 -8.55 11.28
C LEU A 251 45.74 -7.93 10.01
N ALA A 252 45.41 -8.40 8.80
CA ALA A 252 45.91 -7.83 7.54
C ALA A 252 44.94 -6.82 6.93
N SER A 253 43.67 -6.85 7.32
CA SER A 253 42.63 -5.92 6.84
C SER A 253 42.98 -4.47 7.16
N ARG A 254 42.84 -3.59 6.15
CA ARG A 254 43.02 -2.14 6.25
C ARG A 254 41.76 -1.43 5.74
N LEU A 255 41.41 -0.32 6.37
CA LEU A 255 40.40 0.61 5.88
C LEU A 255 41.06 1.59 4.91
N HIS A 256 40.59 1.65 3.68
CA HIS A 256 40.98 2.70 2.74
C HIS A 256 40.05 3.92 2.92
N VAL A 257 40.62 5.12 3.08
CA VAL A 257 39.84 6.35 3.27
C VAL A 257 40.13 7.32 2.13
N LEU A 258 39.06 7.69 1.42
CA LEU A 258 39.09 8.69 0.37
C LEU A 258 38.74 10.06 0.98
N LEU A 259 39.75 10.85 1.34
CA LEU A 259 39.55 12.15 1.96
C LEU A 259 39.11 13.20 0.92
N PRO A 260 37.98 13.91 1.14
CA PRO A 260 37.52 14.96 0.24
C PRO A 260 38.30 16.26 0.48
N GLY A 261 39.46 16.39 -0.15
CA GLY A 261 40.23 17.62 -0.23
C GLY A 261 39.60 18.65 -1.17
N SER A 262 40.10 19.89 -1.12
CA SER A 262 39.65 20.98 -1.99
C SER A 262 40.84 21.86 -2.37
N PRO A 263 40.93 22.36 -3.61
CA PRO A 263 41.92 23.38 -3.97
C PRO A 263 41.62 24.72 -3.28
N ASN A 264 40.40 24.92 -2.78
CA ASN A 264 40.04 26.13 -2.08
C ASN A 264 40.71 26.19 -0.69
N ARG A 265 41.61 27.15 -0.52
CA ARG A 265 42.26 27.52 0.75
C ARG A 265 41.89 28.95 1.19
N GLY A 266 40.63 29.32 0.99
CA GLY A 266 40.11 30.68 1.24
C GLY A 266 40.15 31.59 0.01
N MET A 267 40.27 31.04 -1.21
CA MET A 267 40.38 31.82 -2.45
C MET A 267 39.05 32.43 -2.91
N PHE A 268 37.93 31.83 -2.50
CA PHE A 268 36.58 32.19 -2.97
C PHE A 268 35.92 33.24 -2.06
N GLY A 269 36.07 33.09 -0.74
CA GLY A 269 35.43 33.93 0.27
C GLY A 269 33.90 33.70 0.36
N GLY A 270 33.32 33.93 1.53
CA GLY A 270 31.88 33.74 1.75
C GLY A 270 31.44 32.27 1.94
N ASP A 271 32.40 31.35 2.06
CA ASP A 271 32.24 29.91 2.18
C ASP A 271 32.38 29.38 3.62
N GLY A 272 32.23 30.25 4.63
CA GLY A 272 32.25 29.87 6.04
C GLY A 272 33.55 29.19 6.46
N ALA A 273 33.46 28.07 7.18
CA ALA A 273 34.63 27.32 7.66
C ALA A 273 35.24 26.35 6.62
N TYR A 274 34.72 26.33 5.38
CA TYR A 274 35.03 25.30 4.41
C TYR A 274 36.51 25.27 4.04
N GLY A 275 37.09 26.41 3.67
CA GLY A 275 38.50 26.51 3.27
C GLY A 275 39.46 26.07 4.38
N GLU A 276 39.22 26.50 5.62
CA GLU A 276 40.02 26.13 6.79
C GLU A 276 39.90 24.64 7.12
N ALA A 277 38.68 24.09 7.11
CA ALA A 277 38.44 22.68 7.39
C ALA A 277 39.12 21.79 6.35
N LYS A 278 39.07 22.17 5.07
CA LYS A 278 39.74 21.43 3.99
C LYS A 278 41.26 21.56 4.06
N ALA A 279 41.80 22.73 4.45
CA ALA A 279 43.23 22.91 4.66
C ALA A 279 43.75 22.04 5.81
N ALA A 280 42.96 21.89 6.86
CA ALA A 280 43.31 21.05 8.02
C ALA A 280 43.40 19.55 7.70
N LEU A 281 42.80 19.07 6.59
CA LEU A 281 42.96 17.68 6.15
C LEU A 281 44.42 17.35 5.77
N ASP A 282 45.23 18.33 5.38
CA ASP A 282 46.67 18.14 5.11
C ASP A 282 47.42 17.74 6.39
N ALA A 283 46.97 18.28 7.54
CA ALA A 283 47.49 17.87 8.84
C ALA A 283 47.06 16.43 9.17
N VAL A 284 45.86 16.00 8.81
CA VAL A 284 45.40 14.60 8.98
C VAL A 284 46.26 13.64 8.17
N VAL A 285 46.57 13.99 6.91
CA VAL A 285 47.50 13.23 6.06
C VAL A 285 48.88 13.15 6.70
N THR A 286 49.37 14.25 7.26
CA THR A 286 50.66 14.29 7.96
C THR A 286 50.66 13.42 9.23
N LYS A 287 49.56 13.42 10.00
CA LYS A 287 49.39 12.58 11.21
C LYS A 287 49.54 11.09 10.89
N TRP A 288 49.14 10.64 9.70
CA TRP A 288 49.29 9.24 9.30
C TRP A 288 50.74 8.75 9.40
N GLY A 289 51.72 9.59 9.06
CA GLY A 289 53.14 9.25 9.20
C GLY A 289 53.64 9.24 10.65
N ALA A 290 52.98 9.99 11.54
CA ALA A 290 53.39 10.19 12.93
C ALA A 290 52.72 9.23 13.92
N GLU A 291 51.50 8.77 13.65
CA GLU A 291 50.65 8.07 14.62
C GLU A 291 50.39 6.61 14.21
N LYS A 292 51.16 5.67 14.78
CA LYS A 292 51.05 4.23 14.48
C LYS A 292 49.82 3.51 15.04
N SER A 293 49.16 4.11 16.03
CA SER A 293 47.97 3.51 16.66
C SER A 293 46.80 3.28 15.69
N TRP A 294 46.70 4.07 14.62
CA TRP A 294 45.65 3.91 13.60
C TRP A 294 46.18 3.80 12.16
N SER A 295 47.34 4.40 11.84
CA SER A 295 47.89 4.37 10.47
C SER A 295 48.28 2.97 9.98
N ASP A 296 48.60 2.03 10.88
CA ASP A 296 48.85 0.63 10.51
C ASP A 296 47.57 -0.08 10.02
N ARG A 297 46.39 0.49 10.28
CA ARG A 297 45.07 -0.03 9.94
C ARG A 297 44.35 0.77 8.86
N VAL A 298 44.91 1.90 8.43
CA VAL A 298 44.27 2.84 7.50
C VAL A 298 45.21 3.16 6.35
N THR A 299 44.69 3.28 5.15
CA THR A 299 45.40 3.88 4.01
C THR A 299 44.63 5.09 3.50
N LEU A 300 45.32 6.11 3.01
CA LEU A 300 44.71 7.39 2.65
C LEU A 300 44.93 7.72 1.18
N THR A 301 43.85 8.08 0.50
CA THR A 301 43.87 8.87 -0.73
C THR A 301 43.31 10.25 -0.40
N HIS A 302 44.12 11.30 -0.53
CA HIS A 302 43.69 12.68 -0.41
C HIS A 302 43.31 13.21 -1.80
N ALA A 303 42.01 13.22 -2.11
CA ALA A 303 41.52 13.65 -3.41
C ALA A 303 41.21 15.16 -3.38
N ILE A 304 41.96 15.96 -4.14
CA ILE A 304 41.74 17.39 -4.30
C ILE A 304 40.64 17.59 -5.35
N ILE A 305 39.40 17.75 -4.91
CA ILE A 305 38.21 17.78 -5.77
C ILE A 305 38.02 19.17 -6.38
N GLY A 306 37.99 19.25 -7.72
CA GLY A 306 37.72 20.47 -8.48
C GLY A 306 36.26 20.88 -8.55
N TRP A 307 35.92 21.68 -9.57
CA TRP A 307 34.57 22.21 -9.74
C TRP A 307 33.57 21.13 -10.18
N VAL A 308 32.56 20.85 -9.37
CA VAL A 308 31.48 19.89 -9.69
C VAL A 308 30.13 20.59 -9.81
N ARG A 309 29.55 20.52 -11.00
CA ARG A 309 28.29 21.16 -11.41
C ARG A 309 27.08 20.57 -10.68
N GLY A 310 26.05 21.39 -10.43
CA GLY A 310 24.73 20.93 -9.97
C GLY A 310 24.67 20.35 -8.56
N THR A 311 25.76 20.43 -7.79
CA THR A 311 25.78 19.99 -6.39
C THR A 311 25.14 21.05 -5.49
N GLY A 312 24.54 20.65 -4.37
CA GLY A 312 23.93 21.60 -3.43
C GLY A 312 24.89 22.67 -2.86
N LEU A 313 26.21 22.44 -2.92
CA LEU A 313 27.24 23.40 -2.53
C LEU A 313 27.57 24.40 -3.65
N MET A 314 27.53 23.98 -4.91
CA MET A 314 27.97 24.78 -6.06
C MET A 314 26.83 25.22 -6.98
N GLY A 315 25.58 24.81 -6.74
CA GLY A 315 24.45 25.09 -7.61
C GLY A 315 24.17 26.58 -7.80
N GLY A 316 24.43 27.41 -6.79
CA GLY A 316 24.34 28.87 -6.92
C GLY A 316 25.39 29.48 -7.87
N ASN A 317 26.45 28.73 -8.19
CA ASN A 317 27.53 29.13 -9.08
C ASN A 317 27.45 28.42 -10.45
N ASP A 318 26.43 27.60 -10.71
CA ASP A 318 26.24 26.93 -12.00
C ASP A 318 26.24 27.90 -13.21
N PRO A 319 25.72 29.14 -13.14
CA PRO A 319 25.84 30.11 -14.22
C PRO A 319 27.29 30.49 -14.61
N LEU A 320 28.25 30.30 -13.70
CA LEU A 320 29.67 30.59 -13.93
C LEU A 320 30.39 29.46 -14.68
N VAL A 321 29.78 28.28 -14.82
CA VAL A 321 30.41 27.08 -15.40
C VAL A 321 31.00 27.36 -16.78
N GLN A 322 30.23 27.99 -17.68
CA GLN A 322 30.70 28.29 -19.03
C GLN A 322 31.89 29.26 -19.03
N ALA A 323 31.88 30.24 -18.11
CA ALA A 323 32.95 31.23 -17.99
C ALA A 323 34.24 30.59 -17.45
N VAL A 324 34.11 29.70 -16.46
CA VAL A 324 35.21 28.92 -15.88
C VAL A 324 35.82 27.96 -16.91
N GLU A 325 34.99 27.26 -17.69
CA GLU A 325 35.45 26.39 -18.78
C GLU A 325 36.14 27.16 -19.90
N SER A 326 35.62 28.36 -20.24
CA SER A 326 36.25 29.24 -21.23
C SER A 326 37.62 29.75 -20.79
N ALA A 327 37.87 29.81 -19.49
CA ALA A 327 39.15 30.17 -18.91
C ALA A 327 40.13 28.99 -18.78
N GLY A 328 39.77 27.81 -19.29
CA GLY A 328 40.64 26.64 -19.40
C GLY A 328 40.56 25.66 -18.21
N VAL A 329 39.62 25.85 -17.29
CA VAL A 329 39.38 24.91 -16.18
C VAL A 329 38.33 23.87 -16.57
N ARG A 330 38.67 22.59 -16.43
CA ARG A 330 37.69 21.50 -16.62
C ARG A 330 36.74 21.43 -15.43
N THR A 331 35.44 21.51 -15.69
CA THR A 331 34.41 21.17 -14.69
C THR A 331 33.94 19.73 -14.84
N TRP A 332 33.32 19.20 -13.78
CA TRP A 332 32.88 17.82 -13.69
C TRP A 332 31.39 17.77 -13.40
N SER A 333 30.70 16.75 -13.91
CA SER A 333 29.41 16.30 -13.35
C SER A 333 29.64 15.44 -12.10
N PRO A 334 28.62 15.25 -11.24
CA PRO A 334 28.71 14.34 -10.10
C PRO A 334 29.10 12.91 -10.49
N ALA A 335 28.63 12.41 -11.64
CA ALA A 335 28.95 11.08 -12.17
C ALA A 335 30.41 10.98 -12.63
N GLU A 336 30.90 11.95 -13.42
CA GLU A 336 32.30 11.96 -13.88
C GLU A 336 33.28 12.06 -12.70
N MET A 337 32.95 12.87 -11.68
CA MET A 337 33.77 12.99 -10.48
C MET A 337 33.76 11.69 -9.66
N ALA A 338 32.59 11.04 -9.51
CA ALA A 338 32.49 9.76 -8.80
C ALA A 338 33.30 8.65 -9.47
N ASP A 339 33.22 8.53 -10.80
CA ASP A 339 34.03 7.59 -11.58
C ASP A 339 35.54 7.85 -11.40
N ALA A 340 35.97 9.11 -11.52
CA ALA A 340 37.37 9.48 -11.33
C ALA A 340 37.88 9.16 -9.91
N LEU A 341 37.08 9.49 -8.88
CA LEU A 341 37.41 9.19 -7.48
C LEU A 341 37.59 7.70 -7.22
N LEU A 342 36.78 6.84 -7.85
CA LEU A 342 36.85 5.40 -7.63
C LEU A 342 37.95 4.75 -8.48
N THR A 343 38.00 5.04 -9.77
CA THR A 343 38.91 4.39 -10.73
C THR A 343 40.36 4.88 -10.60
N GLN A 344 40.57 6.11 -10.13
CA GLN A 344 41.91 6.66 -9.91
C GLN A 344 42.28 6.71 -8.42
N GLY A 345 41.28 6.74 -7.53
CA GLY A 345 41.47 6.98 -6.09
C GLY A 345 41.24 5.78 -5.17
N CYS A 346 40.64 4.68 -5.64
CA CYS A 346 40.23 3.56 -4.78
C CYS A 346 40.60 2.16 -5.30
N THR A 347 41.29 2.01 -6.44
CA THR A 347 41.61 0.70 -7.02
C THR A 347 42.57 -0.11 -6.16
N THR A 348 42.61 -1.43 -6.33
CA THR A 348 43.51 -2.33 -5.59
C THR A 348 44.97 -1.89 -5.71
N ALA A 349 45.43 -1.55 -6.91
CA ALA A 349 46.80 -1.08 -7.16
C ALA A 349 47.11 0.21 -6.37
N LEU A 350 46.15 1.14 -6.31
CA LEU A 350 46.33 2.37 -5.55
C LEU A 350 46.29 2.12 -4.04
N ARG A 351 45.43 1.22 -3.55
CA ARG A 351 45.39 0.83 -2.14
C ARG A 351 46.71 0.21 -1.68
N GLU A 352 47.36 -0.57 -2.54
CA GLU A 352 48.71 -1.10 -2.31
C GLU A 352 49.75 0.03 -2.24
N GLN A 353 49.71 1.00 -3.15
CA GLN A 353 50.57 2.19 -3.08
C GLN A 353 50.34 2.99 -1.79
N ALA A 354 49.08 3.21 -1.43
CA ALA A 354 48.65 3.94 -0.26
C ALA A 354 49.01 3.23 1.07
N SER A 355 49.40 1.94 1.01
CA SER A 355 49.92 1.21 2.17
C SER A 355 51.33 1.62 2.58
N VAL A 356 52.08 2.24 1.65
CA VAL A 356 53.45 2.73 1.88
C VAL A 356 53.44 4.19 2.34
N ALA A 357 52.68 5.04 1.67
CA ALA A 357 52.50 6.45 2.00
C ALA A 357 51.14 6.96 1.47
N PRO A 358 50.52 7.97 2.11
CA PRO A 358 49.30 8.59 1.60
C PRO A 358 49.47 9.05 0.14
N VAL A 359 48.43 8.83 -0.67
CA VAL A 359 48.41 9.24 -2.09
C VAL A 359 47.63 10.53 -2.23
N GLU A 360 48.22 11.53 -2.87
CA GLU A 360 47.52 12.75 -3.28
C GLU A 360 46.99 12.56 -4.71
N LEU A 361 45.70 12.82 -4.91
CA LEU A 361 45.02 12.70 -6.20
C LEU A 361 44.44 14.06 -6.59
N ASP A 362 45.00 14.66 -7.65
CA ASP A 362 44.54 15.94 -8.17
C ASP A 362 43.38 15.75 -9.18
N LEU A 363 42.18 16.18 -8.81
CA LEU A 363 40.99 16.22 -9.66
C LEU A 363 40.47 17.66 -9.85
N THR A 364 41.37 18.66 -9.73
CA THR A 364 41.01 20.08 -9.80
C THR A 364 40.58 20.53 -11.19
N GLY A 365 41.01 19.81 -12.23
CA GLY A 365 40.76 20.21 -13.62
C GLY A 365 41.52 21.48 -14.02
N GLY A 366 42.62 21.81 -13.34
CA GLY A 366 43.39 23.04 -13.58
C GLY A 366 42.94 24.25 -12.76
N LEU A 367 41.93 24.09 -11.89
CA LEU A 367 41.39 25.18 -11.06
C LEU A 367 42.42 25.77 -10.07
N GLY A 368 43.37 24.96 -9.58
CA GLY A 368 44.42 25.43 -8.67
C GLY A 368 45.53 26.25 -9.36
N GLU A 369 45.66 26.14 -10.69
CA GLU A 369 46.71 26.81 -11.48
C GLU A 369 46.17 28.00 -12.29
N ALA A 370 44.86 28.07 -12.49
CA ALA A 370 44.21 29.14 -13.23
C ALA A 370 44.11 30.41 -12.35
N ASP A 371 44.68 31.53 -12.82
CA ASP A 371 44.56 32.85 -12.19
C ASP A 371 43.16 33.44 -12.44
N LEU A 372 42.16 32.85 -11.79
CA LEU A 372 40.74 33.19 -11.94
C LEU A 372 40.28 34.13 -10.84
N ASP A 373 40.00 35.38 -11.21
CA ASP A 373 39.19 36.26 -10.37
C ASP A 373 37.71 35.90 -10.57
N LEU A 374 37.22 34.96 -9.77
CA LEU A 374 35.83 34.52 -9.81
C LEU A 374 34.84 35.63 -9.46
N ARG A 375 35.27 36.65 -8.71
CA ARG A 375 34.45 37.82 -8.40
C ARG A 375 34.28 38.69 -9.64
N ALA A 376 35.35 38.89 -10.41
CA ALA A 376 35.29 39.57 -11.71
C ALA A 376 34.54 38.75 -12.77
N LEU A 377 34.66 37.42 -12.76
CA LEU A 377 33.87 36.54 -13.65
C LEU A 377 32.38 36.53 -13.29
N ALA A 378 32.04 36.79 -12.02
CA ALA A 378 30.65 36.98 -11.59
C ALA A 378 30.12 38.40 -11.91
N GLU A 379 30.99 39.40 -12.08
CA GLU A 379 30.63 40.76 -12.50
C GLU A 379 30.33 40.80 -14.01
N GLY A 380 29.08 40.51 -14.36
CA GLY A 380 28.59 40.53 -15.76
C GLY A 380 27.86 39.26 -16.19
N VAL A 381 27.87 38.23 -15.34
CA VAL A 381 26.99 37.07 -15.50
C VAL A 381 25.62 37.47 -14.94
N GLU A 382 24.63 37.58 -15.82
CA GLU A 382 23.23 37.60 -15.41
C GLU A 382 23.00 36.31 -14.62
N ARG A 383 22.91 36.44 -13.29
CA ARG A 383 22.32 35.39 -12.48
C ARG A 383 20.94 35.19 -13.09
N PRO A 384 20.56 33.97 -13.48
CA PRO A 384 19.17 33.74 -13.81
C PRO A 384 18.39 34.26 -12.61
N THR A 385 17.58 35.30 -12.82
CA THR A 385 16.38 35.44 -12.01
C THR A 385 15.77 34.06 -12.05
N VAL A 386 15.41 33.50 -10.90
CA VAL A 386 14.44 32.42 -10.90
C VAL A 386 13.31 33.00 -11.73
N GLU A 387 13.20 32.56 -12.99
CA GLU A 387 11.92 32.62 -13.65
C GLU A 387 11.08 31.83 -12.65
N GLU A 388 10.27 32.55 -11.86
CA GLU A 388 8.96 32.01 -11.57
C GLU A 388 8.52 31.51 -12.94
N ASP A 389 8.48 30.19 -13.11
CA ASP A 389 7.82 29.62 -14.27
C ASP A 389 6.47 30.36 -14.25
N ASP A 390 6.34 31.34 -15.14
CA ASP A 390 5.06 31.91 -15.50
C ASP A 390 4.41 30.71 -16.15
N GLU A 391 3.84 29.83 -15.31
CA GLU A 391 3.01 28.73 -15.73
C GLU A 391 2.01 29.42 -16.64
N THR A 392 2.17 29.23 -17.95
CA THR A 392 1.16 29.63 -18.93
C THR A 392 -0.15 29.17 -18.32
N PRO A 393 -1.09 30.07 -17.96
CA PRO A 393 -2.20 29.72 -17.09
C PRO A 393 -2.92 28.54 -17.72
N THR A 394 -2.68 27.36 -17.16
CA THR A 394 -3.30 26.14 -17.64
C THR A 394 -4.73 26.20 -17.14
N VAL A 395 -5.68 26.02 -18.05
CA VAL A 395 -7.08 25.90 -17.66
C VAL A 395 -7.20 24.74 -16.68
N ALA A 396 -7.70 24.99 -15.48
CA ALA A 396 -7.94 23.96 -14.47
C ALA A 396 -8.72 22.79 -15.08
N ALA A 397 -8.25 21.57 -14.85
CA ALA A 397 -8.83 20.38 -15.45
C ALA A 397 -10.22 20.11 -14.84
N LEU A 398 -11.26 20.28 -15.64
CA LEU A 398 -12.62 19.88 -15.28
C LEU A 398 -12.72 18.35 -15.19
N ALA A 399 -13.66 17.86 -14.38
CA ALA A 399 -13.99 16.45 -14.35
C ALA A 399 -14.39 15.96 -15.76
N PRO A 400 -13.85 14.81 -16.23
CA PRO A 400 -14.22 14.26 -17.53
C PRO A 400 -15.71 13.93 -17.57
N SER A 401 -16.31 13.99 -18.77
CA SER A 401 -17.72 13.64 -18.94
C SER A 401 -17.99 12.21 -18.47
N PRO A 402 -19.03 11.95 -17.65
CA PRO A 402 -19.38 10.59 -17.22
C PRO A 402 -19.72 9.65 -18.40
N ALA A 403 -20.06 10.20 -19.57
CA ALA A 403 -20.31 9.44 -20.80
C ALA A 403 -19.03 8.94 -21.49
N GLN A 404 -17.87 9.47 -21.14
CA GLN A 404 -16.59 9.02 -21.68
C GLN A 404 -16.14 7.76 -20.95
N LEU A 405 -16.17 6.63 -21.66
CA LEU A 405 -15.61 5.37 -21.19
C LEU A 405 -14.11 5.32 -21.56
N PRO A 406 -13.25 4.73 -20.69
CA PRO A 406 -11.86 4.52 -21.03
C PRO A 406 -11.75 3.58 -22.24
N ASP A 407 -10.86 3.90 -23.18
CA ASP A 407 -10.51 2.99 -24.27
C ASP A 407 -9.58 1.91 -23.72
N ALA A 408 -10.04 0.66 -23.76
CA ALA A 408 -9.27 -0.50 -23.33
C ALA A 408 -9.04 -1.46 -24.51
N ALA A 409 -7.82 -1.99 -24.60
CA ALA A 409 -7.48 -2.97 -25.62
C ALA A 409 -8.13 -4.32 -25.29
N THR A 410 -8.91 -4.86 -26.23
CA THR A 410 -9.48 -6.20 -26.10
C THR A 410 -8.42 -7.26 -26.41
N PRO A 411 -8.18 -8.23 -25.52
CA PRO A 411 -7.24 -9.32 -25.78
C PRO A 411 -7.71 -10.18 -26.97
N ALA A 412 -6.76 -10.63 -27.79
CA ALA A 412 -7.05 -11.66 -28.78
C ALA A 412 -7.47 -12.96 -28.08
N TRP A 413 -8.56 -13.56 -28.56
CA TRP A 413 -9.19 -14.71 -27.90
C TRP A 413 -9.27 -15.94 -28.80
N GLY A 414 -9.15 -17.12 -28.17
CA GLY A 414 -9.28 -18.42 -28.84
C GLY A 414 -10.74 -18.87 -28.98
N GLU A 415 -10.93 -20.13 -29.37
CA GLU A 415 -12.27 -20.74 -29.41
C GLU A 415 -12.83 -20.95 -28.00
N VAL A 416 -14.04 -20.48 -27.76
CA VAL A 416 -14.80 -20.72 -26.52
C VAL A 416 -15.85 -21.78 -26.78
N THR A 417 -15.84 -22.85 -25.97
CA THR A 417 -16.76 -23.99 -26.10
C THR A 417 -17.87 -23.97 -25.06
N ALA A 418 -17.71 -23.19 -24.00
CA ALA A 418 -18.74 -22.95 -23.01
C ALA A 418 -19.91 -22.17 -23.63
N ARG A 419 -21.14 -22.54 -23.24
CA ARG A 419 -22.36 -21.85 -23.67
C ARG A 419 -22.75 -20.78 -22.64
N PRO A 420 -23.40 -19.68 -23.04
CA PRO A 420 -23.82 -18.62 -22.11
C PRO A 420 -24.66 -19.13 -20.92
N GLU A 421 -25.52 -20.14 -21.10
CA GLU A 421 -26.31 -20.73 -20.02
C GLU A 421 -25.49 -21.54 -18.99
N ASP A 422 -24.27 -21.96 -19.35
CA ASP A 422 -23.35 -22.67 -18.46
C ASP A 422 -22.33 -21.73 -17.80
N MET A 423 -22.33 -20.45 -18.18
CA MET A 423 -21.44 -19.42 -17.65
C MET A 423 -22.03 -18.68 -16.46
N VAL A 424 -21.17 -18.34 -15.49
CA VAL A 424 -21.47 -17.39 -14.42
C VAL A 424 -20.63 -16.14 -14.64
N VAL A 425 -21.27 -14.99 -14.73
CA VAL A 425 -20.64 -13.71 -15.04
C VAL A 425 -20.91 -12.70 -13.93
N ILE A 426 -19.93 -11.83 -13.66
CA ILE A 426 -20.08 -10.67 -12.77
C ILE A 426 -20.65 -9.53 -13.60
N VAL A 427 -21.88 -9.12 -13.31
CA VAL A 427 -22.60 -8.07 -14.07
C VAL A 427 -22.64 -6.72 -13.37
N GLY A 428 -22.19 -6.67 -12.11
CA GLY A 428 -22.12 -5.44 -11.34
C GLY A 428 -21.25 -5.56 -10.10
N THR A 429 -20.66 -4.45 -9.70
CA THR A 429 -19.75 -4.37 -8.55
C THR A 429 -19.96 -3.06 -7.81
N GLY A 430 -20.00 -3.12 -6.48
CA GLY A 430 -20.00 -1.94 -5.62
C GLY A 430 -19.21 -2.23 -4.35
N GLU A 431 -18.41 -1.27 -3.89
CA GLU A 431 -17.64 -1.40 -2.65
C GLU A 431 -17.73 -0.11 -1.84
N LEU A 432 -17.52 -0.26 -0.55
CA LEU A 432 -17.30 0.84 0.38
C LEU A 432 -16.15 0.43 1.29
N GLY A 433 -15.03 1.13 1.15
CA GLY A 433 -13.82 0.88 1.92
C GLY A 433 -13.11 2.18 2.27
N PRO A 434 -11.83 2.13 2.70
CA PRO A 434 -11.12 3.31 3.19
C PRO A 434 -10.91 4.43 2.17
N TYR A 435 -11.04 4.14 0.89
CA TYR A 435 -10.97 5.13 -0.19
C TYR A 435 -12.34 5.40 -0.82
N GLY A 436 -13.44 5.11 -0.13
CA GLY A 436 -14.79 5.30 -0.65
C GLY A 436 -15.21 4.17 -1.58
N SER A 437 -15.60 4.51 -2.80
CA SER A 437 -16.12 3.57 -3.80
C SER A 437 -15.01 2.86 -4.59
N ALA A 438 -15.41 1.91 -5.45
CA ALA A 438 -14.49 1.20 -6.33
C ALA A 438 -13.75 2.12 -7.30
N ARG A 439 -14.37 3.25 -7.67
CA ARG A 439 -13.82 4.22 -8.63
C ARG A 439 -12.63 4.94 -8.03
N THR A 440 -12.84 5.59 -6.89
CA THR A 440 -11.83 6.37 -6.16
C THR A 440 -10.75 5.48 -5.55
N ARG A 441 -11.09 4.27 -5.09
CA ARG A 441 -10.10 3.30 -4.63
C ARG A 441 -9.16 2.89 -5.75
N PHE A 442 -9.66 2.59 -6.95
CA PHE A 442 -8.81 2.15 -8.06
C PHE A 442 -7.92 3.26 -8.60
N GLU A 443 -8.40 4.51 -8.64
CA GLU A 443 -7.56 5.68 -8.96
C GLU A 443 -6.37 5.76 -7.99
N MET A 444 -6.63 5.68 -6.68
CA MET A 444 -5.56 5.71 -5.69
C MET A 444 -4.65 4.47 -5.77
N GLU A 445 -5.21 3.29 -6.03
CA GLU A 445 -4.46 2.05 -6.15
C GLU A 445 -3.50 2.09 -7.33
N VAL A 446 -3.91 2.66 -8.46
CA VAL A 446 -3.08 2.73 -9.66
C VAL A 446 -2.18 3.97 -9.66
N HIS A 447 -2.64 5.14 -9.24
CA HIS A 447 -1.93 6.40 -9.47
C HIS A 447 -1.37 7.05 -8.20
N ASP A 448 -1.83 6.66 -7.00
CA ASP A 448 -1.54 7.37 -5.71
C ASP A 448 -2.07 8.81 -5.67
N GLU A 449 -2.96 9.16 -6.60
CA GLU A 449 -3.59 10.47 -6.75
C GLU A 449 -5.05 10.30 -7.17
N LEU A 450 -5.87 11.29 -6.85
CA LEU A 450 -7.29 11.34 -7.24
C LEU A 450 -7.46 12.29 -8.42
N SER A 451 -8.30 11.89 -9.37
CA SER A 451 -8.74 12.78 -10.45
C SER A 451 -9.68 13.87 -9.92
N ALA A 452 -9.97 14.89 -10.73
CA ALA A 452 -10.99 15.89 -10.39
C ALA A 452 -12.35 15.25 -10.08
N ALA A 453 -12.73 14.20 -10.82
CA ALA A 453 -13.95 13.43 -10.56
C ALA A 453 -13.86 12.65 -9.24
N GLY A 454 -12.69 12.07 -8.94
CA GLY A 454 -12.46 11.35 -7.69
C GLY A 454 -12.52 12.25 -6.45
N VAL A 455 -11.94 13.46 -6.54
CA VAL A 455 -12.04 14.48 -5.47
C VAL A 455 -13.49 14.94 -5.30
N LEU A 456 -14.19 15.25 -6.40
CA LEU A 456 -15.61 15.64 -6.37
C LEU A 456 -16.49 14.55 -5.73
N GLU A 457 -16.32 13.28 -6.12
CA GLU A 457 -17.06 12.16 -5.55
C GLU A 457 -16.80 12.04 -4.03
N LEU A 458 -15.55 12.07 -3.59
CA LEU A 458 -15.23 11.95 -2.16
C LEU A 458 -15.63 13.19 -1.36
N ALA A 459 -15.49 14.39 -1.90
CA ALA A 459 -15.91 15.62 -1.23
C ALA A 459 -17.44 15.64 -1.02
N TRP A 460 -18.21 15.22 -2.02
CA TRP A 460 -19.66 15.02 -1.90
C TRP A 460 -19.98 13.93 -0.86
N ASN A 461 -19.35 12.76 -1.00
CA ASN A 461 -19.66 11.59 -0.17
C ASN A 461 -19.25 11.78 1.30
N THR A 462 -18.31 12.68 1.59
CA THR A 462 -17.85 13.05 2.95
C THR A 462 -18.46 14.34 3.49
N GLY A 463 -19.44 14.92 2.78
CA GLY A 463 -20.16 16.12 3.21
C GLY A 463 -19.30 17.38 3.29
N LEU A 464 -18.21 17.46 2.50
CA LEU A 464 -17.41 18.69 2.36
C LEU A 464 -18.11 19.69 1.45
N ILE A 465 -18.74 19.18 0.39
CA ILE A 465 -19.52 19.98 -0.55
C ILE A 465 -20.92 19.39 -0.70
N THR A 466 -21.87 20.26 -1.02
CA THR A 466 -23.26 19.89 -1.33
C THR A 466 -23.72 20.64 -2.57
N TRP A 467 -24.75 20.14 -3.22
CA TRP A 467 -25.37 20.80 -4.36
C TRP A 467 -26.55 21.66 -3.90
N ASP A 468 -26.58 22.94 -4.30
CA ASP A 468 -27.76 23.78 -4.13
C ASP A 468 -28.60 23.80 -5.41
N ASP A 469 -29.81 23.26 -5.31
CA ASP A 469 -30.75 23.19 -6.43
C ASP A 469 -31.30 24.58 -6.81
N VAL A 470 -31.28 25.57 -5.91
CA VAL A 470 -31.78 26.91 -6.23
C VAL A 470 -30.80 27.67 -7.12
N ASN A 471 -29.52 27.69 -6.74
CA ASN A 471 -28.48 28.39 -7.49
C ASN A 471 -27.80 27.52 -8.56
N GLN A 472 -28.09 26.21 -8.61
CA GLN A 472 -27.54 25.23 -9.56
C GLN A 472 -26.01 25.22 -9.52
N GLY A 473 -25.44 24.98 -8.33
CA GLY A 473 -23.99 24.94 -8.13
C GLY A 473 -23.55 24.20 -6.87
N TRP A 474 -22.25 23.93 -6.78
CA TRP A 474 -21.63 23.35 -5.59
C TRP A 474 -21.42 24.43 -4.52
N TYR A 475 -21.65 24.04 -3.27
CA TYR A 475 -21.41 24.88 -2.11
C TYR A 475 -20.59 24.11 -1.09
N ASP A 476 -19.65 24.82 -0.47
CA ASP A 476 -18.93 24.34 0.69
C ASP A 476 -19.88 24.23 1.89
N VAL A 477 -19.90 23.10 2.58
CA VAL A 477 -20.86 22.84 3.66
C VAL A 477 -20.57 23.66 4.91
N GLU A 478 -19.31 23.97 5.20
CA GLU A 478 -18.92 24.69 6.42
C GLU A 478 -19.10 26.20 6.28
N SER A 479 -18.58 26.77 5.19
CA SER A 479 -18.61 28.20 4.91
C SER A 479 -19.89 28.68 4.22
N ASN A 480 -20.63 27.75 3.58
CA ASN A 480 -21.80 28.05 2.74
C ASN A 480 -21.47 29.02 1.58
N GLU A 481 -20.23 28.97 1.08
CA GLU A 481 -19.77 29.72 -0.08
C GLU A 481 -19.88 28.86 -1.36
N PRO A 482 -20.17 29.48 -2.53
CA PRO A 482 -20.20 28.76 -3.80
C PRO A 482 -18.79 28.29 -4.20
N VAL A 483 -18.74 27.12 -4.82
CA VAL A 483 -17.53 26.45 -5.29
C VAL A 483 -17.66 26.18 -6.78
N ASP A 484 -16.77 26.75 -7.59
CA ASP A 484 -16.70 26.40 -9.01
C ASP A 484 -16.11 25.00 -9.18
N GLU A 485 -16.64 24.20 -10.10
CA GLU A 485 -16.18 22.81 -10.34
C GLU A 485 -14.68 22.72 -10.66
N ALA A 486 -14.14 23.74 -11.33
CA ALA A 486 -12.72 23.86 -11.66
C ALA A 486 -11.83 23.94 -10.41
N ASP A 487 -12.34 24.48 -9.32
CA ASP A 487 -11.59 24.70 -8.08
C ASP A 487 -11.71 23.51 -7.12
N VAL A 488 -12.59 22.55 -7.38
CA VAL A 488 -12.86 21.45 -6.44
C VAL A 488 -11.61 20.63 -6.16
N HIS A 489 -10.83 20.32 -7.20
CA HIS A 489 -9.61 19.52 -7.04
C HIS A 489 -8.61 20.25 -6.12
N GLU A 490 -8.23 21.48 -6.47
CA GLU A 490 -7.24 22.26 -5.72
C GLU A 490 -7.70 22.57 -4.29
N ARG A 491 -8.98 22.93 -4.09
CA ARG A 491 -9.51 23.30 -2.76
C ARG A 491 -9.67 22.12 -1.81
N TYR A 492 -10.05 20.93 -2.31
CA TYR A 492 -10.47 19.82 -1.45
C TYR A 492 -9.56 18.59 -1.49
N HIS A 493 -8.65 18.46 -2.46
CA HIS A 493 -7.79 17.27 -2.61
C HIS A 493 -7.11 16.87 -1.29
N ASP A 494 -6.39 17.79 -0.65
CA ASP A 494 -5.61 17.49 0.56
C ASP A 494 -6.52 17.11 1.74
N ALA A 495 -7.66 17.79 1.89
CA ALA A 495 -8.65 17.49 2.92
C ALA A 495 -9.26 16.10 2.71
N VAL A 496 -9.59 15.73 1.47
CA VAL A 496 -10.10 14.42 1.11
C VAL A 496 -9.05 13.33 1.37
N VAL A 497 -7.81 13.51 0.91
CA VAL A 497 -6.73 12.53 1.10
C VAL A 497 -6.43 12.28 2.59
N ALA A 498 -6.47 13.33 3.41
CA ALA A 498 -6.29 13.23 4.87
C ALA A 498 -7.41 12.45 5.56
N ARG A 499 -8.64 12.50 5.04
CA ARG A 499 -9.81 11.78 5.56
C ARG A 499 -9.92 10.33 5.07
N CYS A 500 -9.08 9.91 4.12
CA CYS A 500 -9.16 8.60 3.48
C CYS A 500 -7.97 7.68 3.80
N GLY A 501 -8.16 6.39 3.56
CA GLY A 501 -7.13 5.35 3.59
C GLY A 501 -6.77 4.86 4.99
N ILE A 502 -5.61 4.20 5.07
CA ILE A 502 -4.99 3.80 6.33
C ILE A 502 -4.47 5.04 7.05
N ARG A 503 -4.98 5.30 8.24
CA ARG A 503 -4.63 6.46 9.06
C ARG A 503 -4.81 6.14 10.54
N THR A 504 -4.42 7.06 11.41
CA THR A 504 -4.70 6.95 12.85
C THR A 504 -6.21 6.82 13.08
N TYR A 505 -6.63 5.97 14.02
CA TYR A 505 -8.05 5.86 14.37
C TYR A 505 -8.58 7.20 14.87
N GLY A 506 -9.72 7.62 14.31
CA GLY A 506 -10.55 8.65 14.91
C GLY A 506 -11.29 8.09 16.12
N ASP A 507 -11.93 8.99 16.88
CA ASP A 507 -12.83 8.58 17.95
C ASP A 507 -14.04 7.83 17.38
N ASP A 508 -14.38 6.67 17.97
CA ASP A 508 -15.50 5.84 17.55
C ASP A 508 -16.13 5.13 18.76
N GLY A 509 -17.41 5.38 19.00
CA GLY A 509 -18.14 4.87 20.16
C GLY A 509 -17.46 5.23 21.48
N SER A 510 -17.00 4.20 22.20
CA SER A 510 -16.32 4.37 23.50
C SER A 510 -14.80 4.55 23.39
N MET A 511 -14.23 4.43 22.19
CA MET A 511 -12.82 4.69 21.94
C MET A 511 -12.60 6.19 21.75
N VAL A 512 -11.81 6.79 22.65
CA VAL A 512 -11.48 8.23 22.63
C VAL A 512 -9.98 8.40 22.79
N ASP A 513 -9.35 9.20 21.93
CA ASP A 513 -7.90 9.43 21.91
C ASP A 513 -7.09 8.12 21.83
N ASN A 514 -7.57 7.13 21.07
CA ASN A 514 -6.99 5.77 21.01
C ASN A 514 -6.87 5.08 22.38
N THR A 515 -7.79 5.38 23.30
CA THR A 515 -7.95 4.68 24.58
C THR A 515 -9.29 3.99 24.66
N ALA A 516 -9.35 2.86 25.37
CA ALA A 516 -10.57 2.08 25.57
C ALA A 516 -10.96 2.04 27.06
N PRO A 517 -12.26 2.01 27.40
CA PRO A 517 -12.71 1.86 28.78
C PRO A 517 -12.37 0.47 29.33
N LEU A 518 -11.98 0.42 30.60
CA LEU A 518 -11.70 -0.81 31.34
C LEU A 518 -12.35 -0.74 32.73
N LEU A 519 -13.04 -1.80 33.14
CA LEU A 519 -13.59 -1.92 34.50
C LEU A 519 -12.71 -2.83 35.36
N THR A 520 -12.12 -2.26 36.42
CA THR A 520 -11.29 -3.01 37.38
C THR A 520 -12.08 -3.34 38.64
N SER A 521 -11.98 -4.59 39.12
CA SER A 521 -12.52 -4.99 40.42
C SER A 521 -11.70 -4.40 41.56
N VAL A 522 -12.37 -3.73 42.50
CA VAL A 522 -11.79 -3.23 43.75
C VAL A 522 -12.74 -3.61 44.89
N TYR A 523 -12.21 -3.86 46.09
CA TYR A 523 -13.02 -4.13 47.27
C TYR A 523 -13.08 -2.88 48.15
N LEU A 524 -14.27 -2.55 48.66
CA LEU A 524 -14.43 -1.39 49.56
C LEU A 524 -13.66 -1.60 50.86
N ASP A 525 -12.85 -0.62 51.27
CA ASP A 525 -12.18 -0.65 52.58
C ASP A 525 -13.11 -0.22 53.72
N GLU A 526 -14.07 0.65 53.42
CA GLU A 526 -15.05 1.21 54.35
C GLU A 526 -16.47 1.15 53.77
N ASP A 527 -17.49 1.26 54.64
CA ASP A 527 -18.88 1.26 54.22
C ASP A 527 -19.19 2.50 53.35
N LEU A 528 -19.81 2.28 52.18
CA LEU A 528 -20.21 3.33 51.24
C LEU A 528 -21.73 3.46 51.25
N THR A 529 -22.24 4.66 51.58
CA THR A 529 -23.69 4.96 51.57
C THR A 529 -24.03 5.99 50.49
N PHE A 530 -25.06 5.71 49.70
CA PHE A 530 -25.56 6.59 48.64
C PHE A 530 -27.07 6.48 48.47
N SER A 531 -27.69 7.48 47.84
CA SER A 531 -29.14 7.52 47.58
C SER A 531 -29.49 6.88 46.22
N VAL A 532 -30.68 6.28 46.13
CA VAL A 532 -31.24 5.70 44.90
C VAL A 532 -32.66 6.21 44.66
N GLY A 533 -33.12 6.13 43.39
CA GLY A 533 -34.35 6.80 42.95
C GLY A 533 -35.65 6.08 43.32
N SER A 534 -35.58 4.80 43.73
CA SER A 534 -36.78 4.00 44.02
C SER A 534 -36.53 2.87 45.03
N GLU A 535 -37.60 2.44 45.70
CA GLU A 535 -37.58 1.24 46.55
C GLU A 535 -37.18 -0.01 45.76
N SER A 536 -37.68 -0.13 44.52
CA SER A 536 -37.38 -1.27 43.65
C SER A 536 -35.90 -1.40 43.34
N GLU A 537 -35.25 -0.28 43.05
CA GLU A 537 -33.80 -0.23 42.78
C GLU A 537 -33.00 -0.57 44.04
N ALA A 538 -33.37 0.00 45.19
CA ALA A 538 -32.74 -0.31 46.48
C ALA A 538 -32.83 -1.81 46.81
N ARG A 539 -34.01 -2.42 46.62
CA ARG A 539 -34.24 -3.86 46.83
C ARG A 539 -33.46 -4.73 45.83
N ALA A 540 -33.34 -4.31 44.57
CA ALA A 540 -32.54 -5.01 43.57
C ALA A 540 -31.05 -5.04 43.96
N MET A 541 -30.53 -3.92 44.47
CA MET A 541 -29.14 -3.84 44.95
C MET A 541 -28.88 -4.75 46.15
N VAL A 542 -29.83 -4.87 47.08
CA VAL A 542 -29.77 -5.84 48.19
C VAL A 542 -29.86 -7.28 47.67
N ALA A 543 -30.70 -7.56 46.69
CA ALA A 543 -30.82 -8.90 46.12
C ALA A 543 -29.51 -9.36 45.45
N ALA A 544 -28.73 -8.43 44.88
CA ALA A 544 -27.43 -8.73 44.27
C ALA A 544 -26.33 -9.09 45.30
N ASP A 545 -26.32 -8.48 46.49
CA ASP A 545 -25.40 -8.82 47.58
C ASP A 545 -26.08 -8.61 48.96
N PRO A 546 -26.89 -9.58 49.42
CA PRO A 546 -27.70 -9.42 50.63
C PRO A 546 -26.89 -9.44 51.92
N GLU A 547 -25.67 -9.98 51.89
CA GLU A 547 -24.81 -10.06 53.08
C GLU A 547 -24.12 -8.72 53.34
N ARG A 548 -23.68 -8.04 52.28
CA ARG A 548 -22.91 -6.80 52.34
C ARG A 548 -23.67 -5.56 51.91
N THR A 549 -24.98 -5.64 51.70
CA THR A 549 -25.80 -4.47 51.33
C THR A 549 -26.99 -4.31 52.27
N SER A 550 -27.18 -3.09 52.79
CA SER A 550 -28.37 -2.71 53.56
C SER A 550 -29.04 -1.48 52.97
N ILE A 551 -30.35 -1.33 53.20
CA ILE A 551 -31.12 -0.18 52.71
C ILE A 551 -31.89 0.49 53.84
N THR A 552 -32.06 1.80 53.77
CA THR A 552 -32.93 2.56 54.66
C THR A 552 -33.81 3.53 53.87
N SER A 553 -34.99 3.85 54.39
CA SER A 553 -35.90 4.84 53.80
C SER A 553 -35.94 6.07 54.72
N SER A 554 -35.83 7.26 54.14
CA SER A 554 -36.06 8.51 54.86
C SER A 554 -37.57 8.80 54.98
N PRO A 555 -37.99 9.64 55.94
CA PRO A 555 -39.38 10.09 56.05
C PRO A 555 -39.89 10.84 54.81
N ASP A 556 -38.97 11.40 54.01
CA ASP A 556 -39.26 12.16 52.79
C ASP A 556 -39.37 11.25 51.54
N GLY A 557 -39.26 9.92 51.72
CA GLY A 557 -39.42 8.91 50.66
C GLY A 557 -38.15 8.60 49.88
N GLU A 558 -36.99 9.10 50.31
CA GLU A 558 -35.69 8.82 49.71
C GLU A 558 -35.15 7.48 50.21
N TRP A 559 -34.63 6.64 49.30
CA TRP A 559 -34.01 5.37 49.65
C TRP A 559 -32.50 5.50 49.63
N THR A 560 -31.83 5.05 50.69
CA THR A 560 -30.38 4.98 50.75
C THR A 560 -29.92 3.53 50.79
N VAL A 561 -28.83 3.25 50.07
CA VAL A 561 -28.15 1.95 49.99
C VAL A 561 -26.79 2.10 50.65
N THR A 562 -26.48 1.21 51.59
CA THR A 562 -25.14 1.09 52.20
C THR A 562 -24.52 -0.22 51.75
N ARG A 563 -23.42 -0.14 50.99
CA ARG A 563 -22.53 -1.27 50.67
C ARG A 563 -21.44 -1.34 51.73
N LYS A 564 -21.27 -2.47 52.39
CA LYS A 564 -20.32 -2.64 53.49
C LYS A 564 -18.89 -2.80 52.99
N ALA A 565 -17.91 -2.56 53.87
CA ALA A 565 -16.53 -2.94 53.63
C ALA A 565 -16.40 -4.41 53.18
N GLY A 566 -15.53 -4.65 52.20
CA GLY A 566 -15.33 -5.93 51.54
C GLY A 566 -16.29 -6.22 50.38
N THR A 567 -17.20 -5.30 50.03
CA THR A 567 -18.03 -5.42 48.81
C THR A 567 -17.16 -5.18 47.57
N GLU A 568 -17.29 -6.03 46.55
CA GLU A 568 -16.66 -5.79 45.23
C GLU A 568 -17.39 -4.67 44.50
N ILE A 569 -16.64 -3.70 44.00
CA ILE A 569 -17.09 -2.65 43.09
C ILE A 569 -16.27 -2.68 41.80
N ARG A 570 -16.85 -2.19 40.71
CA ARG A 570 -16.18 -2.02 39.42
C ARG A 570 -15.86 -0.55 39.21
N VAL A 571 -14.57 -0.22 39.11
CA VAL A 571 -14.11 1.16 38.93
C VAL A 571 -13.64 1.36 37.49
N PRO A 572 -14.13 2.40 36.79
CA PRO A 572 -13.67 2.75 35.45
C PRO A 572 -12.19 3.17 35.42
N ARG A 573 -11.47 2.70 34.40
CA ARG A 573 -10.14 3.12 33.98
C ARG A 573 -10.10 3.25 32.46
N ARG A 574 -9.02 3.83 31.94
CA ARG A 574 -8.69 3.82 30.50
C ARG A 574 -7.45 2.97 30.27
N MET A 575 -7.43 2.23 29.16
CA MET A 575 -6.24 1.57 28.65
C MET A 575 -5.82 2.23 27.34
N GLU A 576 -4.52 2.45 27.15
CA GLU A 576 -3.98 2.86 25.84
C GLU A 576 -3.97 1.66 24.90
N LEU A 577 -4.40 1.88 23.66
CA LEU A 577 -4.31 0.87 22.61
C LEU A 577 -2.92 0.91 21.97
N SER A 578 -2.28 -0.25 21.81
CA SER A 578 -1.04 -0.32 21.03
C SER A 578 -1.27 -0.28 19.51
N ARG A 579 -2.52 -0.42 19.09
CA ARG A 579 -2.96 -0.43 17.69
C ARG A 579 -3.76 0.84 17.48
N THR A 580 -3.11 1.83 16.88
CA THR A 580 -3.66 3.17 16.70
C THR A 580 -3.88 3.54 15.23
N ILE A 581 -3.58 2.61 14.31
CA ILE A 581 -3.67 2.81 12.85
C ILE A 581 -4.58 1.73 12.26
N GLY A 582 -5.51 2.14 11.38
CA GLY A 582 -6.40 1.23 10.65
C GLY A 582 -6.97 1.83 9.37
N GLY A 583 -7.48 0.95 8.51
CA GLY A 583 -8.18 1.33 7.28
C GLY A 583 -9.64 1.66 7.57
N GLN A 584 -9.95 2.94 7.69
CA GLN A 584 -11.29 3.42 8.05
C GLN A 584 -12.00 3.99 6.82
N ILE A 585 -13.32 3.76 6.69
CA ILE A 585 -14.17 4.48 5.73
C ILE A 585 -13.90 6.00 5.83
N PRO A 586 -13.95 6.75 4.71
CA PRO A 586 -13.65 8.17 4.73
C PRO A 586 -14.38 8.93 5.84
N THR A 587 -13.64 9.73 6.61
CA THR A 587 -14.23 10.51 7.70
C THR A 587 -15.29 11.46 7.15
N GLY A 588 -16.50 11.41 7.72
CA GLY A 588 -17.65 12.20 7.27
C GLY A 588 -18.51 11.50 6.20
N PHE A 589 -18.22 10.24 5.86
CA PHE A 589 -19.09 9.46 4.97
C PHE A 589 -20.55 9.52 5.42
N ASP A 590 -21.43 10.01 4.56
CA ASP A 590 -22.85 10.20 4.86
C ASP A 590 -23.74 9.29 3.98
N PRO A 591 -24.30 8.20 4.54
CA PRO A 591 -25.25 7.36 3.83
C PRO A 591 -26.53 8.08 3.40
N SER A 592 -26.88 9.20 4.03
CA SER A 592 -28.09 9.97 3.68
C SER A 592 -27.97 10.61 2.30
N ALA A 593 -26.75 10.97 1.87
CA ALA A 593 -26.45 11.45 0.52
C ALA A 593 -26.79 10.40 -0.56
N TRP A 594 -26.78 9.11 -0.21
CA TRP A 594 -27.20 8.01 -1.08
C TRP A 594 -28.72 7.76 -1.06
N GLY A 595 -29.47 8.53 -0.28
CA GLY A 595 -30.93 8.42 -0.14
C GLY A 595 -31.38 7.48 0.98
N VAL A 596 -30.48 6.98 1.83
CA VAL A 596 -30.85 6.10 2.95
C VAL A 596 -31.62 6.91 4.00
N PRO A 597 -32.87 6.52 4.35
CA PRO A 597 -33.69 7.29 5.30
C PRO A 597 -33.12 7.28 6.73
N ALA A 598 -33.26 8.42 7.43
CA ALA A 598 -32.81 8.57 8.82
C ALA A 598 -33.32 7.46 9.77
N GLU A 599 -34.58 7.05 9.60
CA GLU A 599 -35.16 5.95 10.40
C GLU A 599 -34.38 4.62 10.27
N MET A 600 -33.76 4.35 9.11
CA MET A 600 -32.95 3.15 8.92
C MET A 600 -31.57 3.34 9.55
N LEU A 601 -30.98 4.53 9.40
CA LEU A 601 -29.67 4.85 9.98
C LEU A 601 -29.66 4.75 11.50
N GLU A 602 -30.79 5.05 12.14
CA GLU A 602 -30.96 4.92 13.59
C GLU A 602 -31.25 3.48 14.05
N SER A 603 -31.87 2.65 13.20
CA SER A 603 -32.39 1.34 13.61
C SER A 603 -31.46 0.16 13.32
N ILE A 604 -30.62 0.24 12.30
CA ILE A 604 -29.83 -0.91 11.81
C ILE A 604 -28.35 -0.75 12.11
N ASP A 605 -27.62 -1.85 12.19
CA ASP A 605 -26.16 -1.81 12.35
C ASP A 605 -25.50 -1.08 11.16
N ARG A 606 -24.44 -0.31 11.42
CA ARG A 606 -23.71 0.43 10.37
C ARG A 606 -23.21 -0.47 9.23
N VAL A 607 -22.88 -1.73 9.50
CA VAL A 607 -22.49 -2.69 8.45
C VAL A 607 -23.65 -2.99 7.50
N ALA A 608 -24.89 -3.01 8.00
CA ALA A 608 -26.08 -3.17 7.16
C ALA A 608 -26.30 -1.96 6.24
N VAL A 609 -26.00 -0.75 6.73
CA VAL A 609 -26.01 0.47 5.90
C VAL A 609 -24.95 0.38 4.80
N TRP A 610 -23.73 -0.03 5.13
CA TRP A 610 -22.65 -0.18 4.14
C TRP A 610 -22.97 -1.22 3.08
N ASN A 611 -23.50 -2.38 3.48
CA ASN A 611 -23.96 -3.40 2.55
C ASN A 611 -25.05 -2.87 1.61
N LEU A 612 -26.01 -2.11 2.14
CA LEU A 612 -27.06 -1.49 1.33
C LEU A 612 -26.48 -0.54 0.29
N VAL A 613 -25.61 0.38 0.70
CA VAL A 613 -24.96 1.33 -0.23
C VAL A 613 -24.14 0.60 -1.30
N CYS A 614 -23.34 -0.40 -0.92
CA CYS A 614 -22.58 -1.22 -1.88
C CYS A 614 -23.49 -1.92 -2.88
N THR A 615 -24.63 -2.45 -2.41
CA THR A 615 -25.59 -3.12 -3.28
C THR A 615 -26.25 -2.12 -4.23
N VAL A 616 -26.63 -0.95 -3.75
CA VAL A 616 -27.19 0.13 -4.59
C VAL A 616 -26.18 0.56 -5.65
N ASP A 617 -24.93 0.83 -5.28
CA ASP A 617 -23.87 1.20 -6.23
C ASP A 617 -23.63 0.07 -7.26
N ALA A 618 -23.66 -1.19 -6.85
CA ALA A 618 -23.51 -2.33 -7.76
C ALA A 618 -24.61 -2.39 -8.84
N PHE A 619 -25.87 -2.14 -8.49
CA PHE A 619 -26.96 -2.06 -9.47
C PHE A 619 -26.87 -0.78 -10.32
N LEU A 620 -26.61 0.36 -9.69
CA LEU A 620 -26.55 1.68 -10.32
C LEU A 620 -25.42 1.74 -11.36
N SER A 621 -24.20 1.35 -10.98
CA SER A 621 -23.02 1.33 -11.86
C SER A 621 -23.18 0.37 -13.05
N SER A 622 -24.11 -0.58 -12.95
CA SER A 622 -24.44 -1.54 -14.02
C SER A 622 -25.60 -1.10 -14.92
N GLY A 623 -26.21 0.06 -14.62
CA GLY A 623 -27.26 0.66 -15.45
C GLY A 623 -28.58 -0.10 -15.44
N PHE A 624 -28.96 -0.72 -14.30
CA PHE A 624 -30.27 -1.36 -14.13
C PHE A 624 -30.76 -1.30 -12.68
N THR A 625 -32.02 -1.70 -12.45
CA THR A 625 -32.62 -1.71 -11.11
C THR A 625 -33.07 -3.12 -10.71
N PRO A 626 -33.24 -3.40 -9.40
CA PRO A 626 -33.85 -4.65 -8.98
C PRO A 626 -35.26 -4.86 -9.55
N ALA A 627 -36.02 -3.79 -9.78
CA ALA A 627 -37.34 -3.88 -10.42
C ALA A 627 -37.23 -4.41 -11.85
N GLU A 628 -36.30 -3.86 -12.64
CA GLU A 628 -36.03 -4.32 -13.99
C GLU A 628 -35.63 -5.80 -13.99
N LEU A 629 -34.75 -6.24 -13.08
CA LEU A 629 -34.36 -7.64 -12.96
C LEU A 629 -35.57 -8.59 -12.83
N MET A 630 -36.57 -8.21 -12.03
CA MET A 630 -37.78 -9.01 -11.82
C MET A 630 -38.73 -9.06 -13.05
N ARG A 631 -38.47 -8.25 -14.08
CA ARG A 631 -39.14 -8.35 -15.39
C ARG A 631 -38.56 -9.48 -16.25
N TRP A 632 -37.31 -9.87 -15.98
CA TRP A 632 -36.58 -10.90 -16.73
C TRP A 632 -36.50 -12.23 -15.98
N VAL A 633 -36.31 -12.17 -14.67
CA VAL A 633 -36.12 -13.34 -13.79
C VAL A 633 -37.29 -13.46 -12.83
N HIS A 634 -37.79 -14.68 -12.63
CA HIS A 634 -38.82 -14.92 -11.61
C HIS A 634 -38.21 -14.69 -10.22
N PRO A 635 -38.89 -14.00 -9.28
CA PRO A 635 -38.28 -13.53 -8.03
C PRO A 635 -37.74 -14.65 -7.12
N ALA A 636 -38.25 -15.89 -7.25
CA ALA A 636 -37.73 -17.06 -6.53
C ALA A 636 -36.36 -17.56 -7.04
N PHE A 637 -35.89 -17.08 -8.20
CA PHE A 637 -34.56 -17.41 -8.76
C PHE A 637 -33.55 -16.27 -8.63
N VAL A 638 -33.85 -15.27 -7.79
CA VAL A 638 -32.89 -14.24 -7.38
C VAL A 638 -32.46 -14.57 -5.95
N ALA A 639 -31.19 -14.91 -5.75
CA ALA A 639 -30.63 -15.31 -4.46
C ALA A 639 -29.75 -14.21 -3.85
N ASN A 640 -29.50 -14.32 -2.55
CA ASN A 640 -28.52 -13.49 -1.84
C ASN A 640 -27.56 -14.40 -1.05
N THR A 641 -26.26 -14.27 -1.30
CA THR A 641 -25.20 -15.04 -0.63
C THR A 641 -24.28 -14.19 0.24
N GLN A 642 -24.61 -12.92 0.50
CA GLN A 642 -23.74 -11.99 1.23
C GLN A 642 -23.47 -12.49 2.66
N GLY A 643 -22.21 -12.53 3.06
CA GLY A 643 -21.77 -13.00 4.38
C GLY A 643 -21.00 -11.95 5.18
N THR A 644 -20.62 -12.29 6.41
CA THR A 644 -19.75 -11.47 7.27
C THR A 644 -18.79 -12.35 8.05
N GLY A 645 -17.60 -11.85 8.41
CA GLY A 645 -16.69 -12.58 9.27
C GLY A 645 -17.14 -12.58 10.74
N MET A 646 -17.69 -11.47 11.23
CA MET A 646 -18.11 -11.31 12.63
C MET A 646 -19.60 -10.96 12.79
N GLY A 647 -20.17 -10.16 11.88
CA GLY A 647 -21.56 -9.69 11.98
C GLY A 647 -21.66 -8.23 12.42
N GLY A 648 -22.82 -7.83 12.96
CA GLY A 648 -23.08 -6.47 13.44
C GLY A 648 -22.36 -6.18 14.75
N MET A 649 -21.12 -5.68 14.67
CA MET A 649 -20.26 -5.46 15.84
C MET A 649 -20.82 -4.38 16.78
N ALA A 650 -21.39 -3.31 16.25
CA ALA A 650 -22.02 -2.26 17.06
C ALA A 650 -23.27 -2.82 17.78
N SER A 651 -24.09 -3.61 17.07
CA SER A 651 -25.24 -4.29 17.68
C SER A 651 -24.83 -5.32 18.73
N MET A 652 -23.73 -6.06 18.53
CA MET A 652 -23.20 -6.99 19.53
C MET A 652 -22.66 -6.27 20.77
N HIS A 653 -21.97 -5.13 20.59
CA HIS A 653 -21.53 -4.30 21.71
C HIS A 653 -22.72 -3.84 22.54
N ALA A 654 -23.76 -3.30 21.89
CA ALA A 654 -24.97 -2.89 22.58
C ALA A 654 -25.65 -4.07 23.30
N LEU A 655 -25.78 -5.22 22.64
CA LEU A 655 -26.40 -6.41 23.23
C LEU A 655 -25.72 -6.84 24.53
N TYR A 656 -24.38 -6.84 24.59
CA TYR A 656 -23.64 -7.34 25.75
C TYR A 656 -23.21 -6.26 26.74
N ILE A 657 -22.58 -5.20 26.27
CA ILE A 657 -21.96 -4.17 27.11
C ILE A 657 -23.00 -3.19 27.62
N ASN A 658 -23.80 -2.57 26.74
CA ASN A 658 -24.85 -1.63 27.16
C ASN A 658 -25.85 -2.32 28.11
N THR A 659 -26.24 -3.56 27.81
CA THR A 659 -27.11 -4.36 28.70
C THR A 659 -26.47 -4.61 30.07
N LEU A 660 -25.18 -4.94 30.12
CA LEU A 660 -24.46 -5.12 31.39
C LEU A 660 -24.39 -3.82 32.21
N LEU A 661 -24.27 -2.69 31.52
CA LEU A 661 -24.22 -1.35 32.12
C LEU A 661 -25.62 -0.80 32.48
N GLY A 662 -26.70 -1.48 32.09
CA GLY A 662 -28.07 -1.04 32.31
C GLY A 662 -28.50 0.11 31.40
N GLU A 663 -27.82 0.30 30.28
CA GLU A 663 -28.15 1.28 29.25
C GLU A 663 -29.36 0.82 28.41
N ASN A 664 -30.10 1.77 27.86
CA ASN A 664 -31.27 1.46 27.04
C ASN A 664 -30.86 1.03 25.65
N ASN A 665 -31.33 -0.16 25.23
CA ASN A 665 -31.14 -0.68 23.89
C ASN A 665 -32.49 -0.81 23.15
N PRO A 666 -32.48 -0.75 21.80
CA PRO A 666 -33.64 -1.17 21.00
C PRO A 666 -34.06 -2.61 21.32
N ASN A 667 -35.37 -2.87 21.30
CA ASN A 667 -35.91 -4.20 21.65
C ASN A 667 -35.53 -5.30 20.64
N ASP A 668 -35.13 -4.91 19.44
CA ASP A 668 -34.71 -5.76 18.32
C ASP A 668 -33.18 -5.91 18.22
N ILE A 669 -32.40 -5.42 19.19
CA ILE A 669 -30.93 -5.43 19.11
C ILE A 669 -30.30 -6.82 18.86
N LEU A 670 -30.93 -7.89 19.38
CA LEU A 670 -30.49 -9.25 19.11
C LEU A 670 -30.65 -9.63 17.64
N GLN A 671 -31.73 -9.17 16.98
CA GLN A 671 -31.96 -9.39 15.56
C GLN A 671 -30.86 -8.73 14.74
N GLU A 672 -30.55 -7.47 15.04
CA GLU A 672 -29.53 -6.69 14.32
C GLU A 672 -28.10 -7.24 14.51
N ALA A 673 -27.85 -7.93 15.62
CA ALA A 673 -26.59 -8.63 15.85
C ALA A 673 -26.41 -9.91 14.99
N LEU A 674 -27.48 -10.46 14.40
CA LEU A 674 -27.38 -11.69 13.59
C LEU A 674 -26.69 -11.40 12.24
N PRO A 675 -25.63 -12.14 11.87
CA PRO A 675 -24.89 -11.94 10.61
C PRO A 675 -25.77 -11.90 9.34
N ASN A 676 -26.82 -12.73 9.30
CA ASN A 676 -27.72 -12.80 8.14
C ASN A 676 -28.63 -11.58 7.98
N VAL A 677 -28.89 -10.83 9.06
CA VAL A 677 -29.84 -9.71 9.04
C VAL A 677 -29.29 -8.54 8.21
N ILE A 678 -27.97 -8.37 8.18
CA ILE A 678 -27.26 -7.40 7.31
C ILE A 678 -27.69 -7.53 5.84
N ALA A 679 -27.79 -8.76 5.32
CA ALA A 679 -28.26 -9.02 3.97
C ALA A 679 -29.80 -9.06 3.87
N ALA A 680 -30.49 -9.43 4.95
CA ALA A 680 -31.95 -9.36 5.01
C ALA A 680 -32.47 -7.92 4.85
N HIS A 681 -31.77 -6.92 5.40
CA HIS A 681 -32.08 -5.51 5.16
C HIS A 681 -32.04 -5.15 3.67
N VAL A 682 -31.06 -5.66 2.92
CA VAL A 682 -30.97 -5.44 1.46
C VAL A 682 -32.13 -6.10 0.73
N VAL A 683 -32.49 -7.33 1.11
CA VAL A 683 -33.62 -8.04 0.48
C VAL A 683 -34.95 -7.35 0.77
N GLN A 684 -35.22 -6.97 2.02
CA GLN A 684 -36.51 -6.35 2.37
C GLN A 684 -36.66 -4.93 1.83
N SER A 685 -35.56 -4.18 1.74
CA SER A 685 -35.60 -2.73 1.51
C SER A 685 -35.21 -2.34 0.09
N TYR A 686 -34.67 -3.26 -0.72
CA TYR A 686 -34.19 -2.94 -2.07
C TYR A 686 -34.48 -4.04 -3.09
N VAL A 687 -33.88 -5.23 -2.94
CA VAL A 687 -33.91 -6.27 -3.98
C VAL A 687 -35.28 -6.93 -4.11
N GLY A 688 -35.94 -7.23 -2.99
CA GLY A 688 -37.29 -7.80 -2.96
C GLY A 688 -37.40 -9.22 -3.52
N SER A 689 -36.31 -10.00 -3.46
CA SER A 689 -36.25 -11.37 -3.98
C SER A 689 -36.94 -12.39 -3.06
N TYR A 690 -37.40 -13.50 -3.65
CA TYR A 690 -37.99 -14.65 -2.95
C TYR A 690 -37.09 -15.89 -2.97
N GLY A 691 -35.91 -15.80 -3.58
CA GLY A 691 -34.99 -16.92 -3.72
C GLY A 691 -34.16 -17.20 -2.47
N ALA A 692 -33.17 -18.07 -2.65
CA ALA A 692 -32.38 -18.58 -1.54
C ALA A 692 -31.52 -17.48 -0.87
N MET A 693 -31.47 -17.51 0.46
CA MET A 693 -30.58 -16.68 1.26
C MET A 693 -29.62 -17.58 2.04
N ILE A 694 -28.32 -17.43 1.81
CA ILE A 694 -27.24 -18.14 2.53
C ILE A 694 -26.21 -17.11 2.95
N HIS A 695 -25.73 -17.17 4.18
CA HIS A 695 -24.82 -16.14 4.72
C HIS A 695 -23.58 -16.84 5.27
N PRO A 696 -22.54 -17.01 4.44
CA PRO A 696 -21.33 -17.68 4.88
C PRO A 696 -20.63 -16.90 5.99
N VAL A 697 -19.99 -17.65 6.90
CA VAL A 697 -19.03 -17.14 7.88
C VAL A 697 -17.77 -17.96 7.72
N ALA A 698 -16.76 -17.34 7.12
CA ALA A 698 -15.47 -17.98 6.80
C ALA A 698 -14.31 -17.04 7.14
N ALA A 699 -14.47 -16.26 8.22
CA ALA A 699 -13.54 -15.23 8.64
C ALA A 699 -13.11 -14.35 7.45
N CYS A 700 -11.80 -14.25 7.18
CA CYS A 700 -11.24 -13.44 6.11
C CYS A 700 -11.57 -13.93 4.68
N ALA A 701 -12.00 -15.19 4.53
CA ALA A 701 -12.36 -15.79 3.24
C ALA A 701 -13.86 -15.67 2.90
N THR A 702 -14.65 -14.98 3.73
CA THR A 702 -16.12 -14.95 3.62
C THR A 702 -16.64 -14.53 2.24
N THR A 703 -16.11 -13.46 1.63
CA THR A 703 -16.55 -13.09 0.28
C THR A 703 -16.21 -14.16 -0.77
N ALA A 704 -15.07 -14.84 -0.66
CA ALA A 704 -14.72 -15.88 -1.63
C ALA A 704 -15.69 -17.07 -1.55
N VAL A 705 -16.05 -17.49 -0.33
CA VAL A 705 -17.08 -18.53 -0.09
C VAL A 705 -18.47 -18.06 -0.52
N SER A 706 -18.80 -16.78 -0.33
CA SER A 706 -20.04 -16.17 -0.83
C SER A 706 -20.19 -16.26 -2.35
N VAL A 707 -19.09 -16.04 -3.08
CA VAL A 707 -19.07 -16.15 -4.54
C VAL A 707 -19.14 -17.61 -4.98
N GLU A 708 -18.42 -18.52 -4.33
CA GLU A 708 -18.54 -19.97 -4.58
C GLU A 708 -19.99 -20.45 -4.44
N GLU A 709 -20.63 -20.16 -3.30
CA GLU A 709 -22.04 -20.51 -3.05
C GLU A 709 -22.99 -19.89 -4.09
N GLY A 710 -22.68 -18.68 -4.56
CA GLY A 710 -23.45 -18.02 -5.62
C GLY A 710 -23.30 -18.70 -6.98
N VAL A 711 -22.06 -19.04 -7.35
CA VAL A 711 -21.73 -19.79 -8.57
C VAL A 711 -22.45 -21.15 -8.57
N ASP A 712 -22.38 -21.87 -7.45
CA ASP A 712 -23.01 -23.18 -7.33
C ASP A 712 -24.53 -23.12 -7.44
N LYS A 713 -25.17 -22.12 -6.81
CA LYS A 713 -26.62 -21.90 -6.94
C LYS A 713 -27.06 -21.67 -8.38
N ILE A 714 -26.28 -20.94 -9.17
CA ILE A 714 -26.56 -20.72 -10.60
C ILE A 714 -26.37 -22.03 -11.38
N LYS A 715 -25.23 -22.71 -11.18
CA LYS A 715 -24.92 -23.96 -11.88
C LYS A 715 -25.93 -25.07 -11.64
N VAL A 716 -26.49 -25.18 -10.42
CA VAL A 716 -27.53 -26.18 -10.11
C VAL A 716 -28.96 -25.71 -10.41
N GLY A 717 -29.14 -24.53 -11.00
CA GLY A 717 -30.45 -23.99 -11.38
C GLY A 717 -31.34 -23.56 -10.21
N LYS A 718 -30.77 -23.33 -9.02
CA LYS A 718 -31.50 -22.78 -7.85
C LYS A 718 -31.66 -21.25 -7.94
N ALA A 719 -30.82 -20.60 -8.72
CA ALA A 719 -30.89 -19.18 -9.01
C ALA A 719 -30.47 -18.92 -10.46
N GLU A 720 -30.91 -17.80 -11.03
CA GLU A 720 -30.39 -17.27 -12.30
C GLU A 720 -29.59 -15.98 -12.07
N PHE A 721 -29.75 -15.38 -10.88
CA PHE A 721 -29.06 -14.18 -10.44
C PHE A 721 -28.77 -14.27 -8.94
N VAL A 722 -27.60 -13.84 -8.50
CA VAL A 722 -27.17 -13.86 -7.10
C VAL A 722 -26.53 -12.54 -6.71
N VAL A 723 -26.97 -11.96 -5.59
CA VAL A 723 -26.28 -10.87 -4.91
C VAL A 723 -25.28 -11.49 -3.93
N ALA A 724 -23.99 -11.50 -4.28
CA ALA A 724 -22.90 -12.05 -3.47
C ALA A 724 -22.05 -10.93 -2.85
N GLY A 725 -21.24 -11.23 -1.84
CA GLY A 725 -20.39 -10.23 -1.21
C GLY A 725 -19.98 -10.56 0.21
N GLY A 726 -19.29 -9.61 0.84
CA GLY A 726 -18.94 -9.70 2.24
C GLY A 726 -18.52 -8.37 2.83
N PHE A 727 -18.71 -8.25 4.15
CA PHE A 727 -18.53 -7.01 4.90
C PHE A 727 -18.07 -7.31 6.31
N ASP A 728 -17.28 -6.42 6.90
CA ASP A 728 -17.03 -6.40 8.33
C ASP A 728 -16.70 -4.99 8.81
N ASP A 729 -16.86 -4.83 10.13
CA ASP A 729 -16.60 -3.60 10.85
C ASP A 729 -15.28 -3.61 11.62
N LEU A 730 -14.78 -2.44 11.99
CA LEU A 730 -13.81 -2.25 13.06
C LEU A 730 -14.55 -2.01 14.38
N SER A 731 -14.04 -2.54 15.49
CA SER A 731 -14.55 -2.18 16.81
C SER A 731 -13.42 -2.24 17.83
N THR A 732 -13.60 -1.59 18.98
CA THR A 732 -12.63 -1.62 20.09
C THR A 732 -12.30 -3.05 20.51
N GLU A 733 -13.30 -3.93 20.57
CA GLU A 733 -13.13 -5.36 20.90
C GLU A 733 -12.34 -6.10 19.83
N GLY A 734 -12.60 -5.81 18.55
CA GLY A 734 -11.85 -6.38 17.42
C GLY A 734 -10.38 -5.97 17.48
N ILE A 735 -10.12 -4.67 17.68
CA ILE A 735 -8.78 -4.10 17.77
C ILE A 735 -8.00 -4.78 18.90
N ILE A 736 -8.59 -4.90 20.10
CA ILE A 736 -7.96 -5.57 21.27
C ILE A 736 -7.79 -7.08 21.04
N GLY A 737 -8.79 -7.75 20.46
CA GLY A 737 -8.76 -9.18 20.23
C GLY A 737 -7.64 -9.59 19.27
N PHE A 738 -7.54 -8.95 18.10
CA PHE A 738 -6.45 -9.24 17.15
C PHE A 738 -5.08 -8.81 17.66
N ALA A 739 -5.06 -7.75 18.47
CA ALA A 739 -3.90 -7.30 19.21
C ALA A 739 -3.35 -8.40 20.14
N ASP A 740 -4.20 -9.00 20.97
CA ASP A 740 -3.83 -10.05 21.91
C ASP A 740 -3.39 -11.34 21.20
N MET A 741 -3.94 -11.59 20.01
CA MET A 741 -3.49 -12.67 19.12
C MET A 741 -2.13 -12.42 18.47
N SER A 742 -1.55 -11.22 18.63
CA SER A 742 -0.29 -10.81 17.98
C SER A 742 -0.33 -10.92 16.45
N ALA A 743 -1.50 -10.74 15.83
CA ALA A 743 -1.69 -10.87 14.38
C ALA A 743 -1.63 -9.53 13.65
N THR A 744 -2.05 -8.44 14.30
CA THR A 744 -2.01 -7.07 13.77
C THR A 744 -0.68 -6.38 14.04
N ALA A 745 -0.28 -5.49 13.14
CA ALA A 745 0.89 -4.65 13.30
C ALA A 745 0.80 -3.75 14.56
N ASP A 746 1.82 -3.80 15.41
CA ASP A 746 1.97 -2.85 16.52
C ASP A 746 2.35 -1.46 15.96
N SER A 747 1.47 -0.47 16.14
CA SER A 747 1.62 0.84 15.50
C SER A 747 2.89 1.55 15.98
N GLY A 748 3.15 1.53 17.29
CA GLY A 748 4.34 2.15 17.88
C GLY A 748 5.64 1.54 17.37
N ALA A 749 5.71 0.20 17.30
CA ALA A 749 6.87 -0.52 16.79
C ALA A 749 7.11 -0.24 15.29
N MET A 750 6.06 -0.10 14.49
CA MET A 750 6.19 0.22 13.07
C MET A 750 6.64 1.66 12.84
N LEU A 751 6.07 2.63 13.56
CA LEU A 751 6.50 4.03 13.50
C LEU A 751 7.94 4.22 14.01
N ALA A 752 8.36 3.45 15.02
CA ALA A 752 9.75 3.46 15.50
C ALA A 752 10.76 3.02 14.43
N LYS A 753 10.35 2.19 13.46
CA LYS A 753 11.16 1.84 12.27
C LYS A 753 11.20 2.93 11.20
N GLY A 754 10.55 4.08 11.43
CA GLY A 754 10.46 5.19 10.46
C GLY A 754 9.48 4.92 9.32
N ILE A 755 8.52 4.02 9.52
CA ILE A 755 7.50 3.70 8.51
C ILE A 755 6.38 4.74 8.58
N ASP A 756 6.00 5.28 7.42
CA ASP A 756 4.85 6.17 7.29
C ASP A 756 3.56 5.45 7.75
N PRO A 757 2.67 6.11 8.55
CA PRO A 757 1.41 5.52 8.99
C PRO A 757 0.57 4.91 7.86
N ARG A 758 0.53 5.55 6.68
CA ARG A 758 -0.23 5.09 5.50
C ARG A 758 0.38 3.84 4.85
N ARG A 759 1.63 3.51 5.16
CA ARG A 759 2.42 2.42 4.58
C ARG A 759 2.79 1.34 5.60
N VAL A 760 2.06 1.27 6.72
CA VAL A 760 2.25 0.22 7.75
C VAL A 760 1.89 -1.16 7.19
N SER A 761 0.84 -1.25 6.37
CA SER A 761 0.49 -2.47 5.64
C SER A 761 1.42 -2.64 4.43
N ARG A 762 2.28 -3.67 4.45
CA ARG A 762 3.40 -3.85 3.51
C ARG A 762 3.64 -5.33 3.19
N ALA A 763 2.67 -5.94 2.51
CA ALA A 763 2.76 -7.35 2.15
C ALA A 763 4.02 -7.69 1.34
N ASN A 764 4.57 -8.87 1.57
CA ASN A 764 5.82 -9.39 0.98
C ASN A 764 7.10 -8.57 1.27
N ASP A 765 7.01 -7.47 2.02
CA ASP A 765 8.18 -6.67 2.45
C ASP A 765 8.93 -7.37 3.59
N ARG A 766 10.26 -7.30 3.58
CA ARG A 766 11.11 -7.85 4.65
C ARG A 766 10.76 -7.30 6.03
N ARG A 767 10.25 -6.07 6.12
CA ARG A 767 9.97 -5.37 7.40
C ARG A 767 8.49 -5.43 7.81
N ARG A 768 7.69 -6.31 7.18
CA ARG A 768 6.28 -6.54 7.55
C ARG A 768 6.14 -6.87 9.03
N GLY A 769 5.00 -6.48 9.61
CA GLY A 769 4.80 -6.48 11.06
C GLY A 769 3.50 -7.11 11.54
N GLY A 770 2.69 -7.67 10.63
CA GLY A 770 1.31 -8.02 10.89
C GLY A 770 0.36 -7.25 9.97
N PHE A 771 -0.90 -7.65 9.95
CA PHE A 771 -1.89 -6.96 9.13
C PHE A 771 -2.36 -5.65 9.78
N VAL A 772 -2.85 -4.71 8.96
CA VAL A 772 -3.56 -3.52 9.43
C VAL A 772 -5.05 -3.80 9.30
N GLU A 773 -5.78 -3.73 10.39
CA GLU A 773 -7.22 -3.97 10.40
C GLU A 773 -7.97 -2.88 9.61
N SER A 774 -9.05 -3.25 8.94
CA SER A 774 -9.91 -2.31 8.21
C SER A 774 -11.40 -2.67 8.37
N GLN A 775 -12.27 -1.76 7.95
CA GLN A 775 -13.72 -1.91 7.86
C GLN A 775 -14.22 -1.67 6.43
N GLY A 776 -15.41 -2.18 6.14
CA GLY A 776 -16.07 -2.06 4.85
C GLY A 776 -16.22 -3.41 4.15
N GLY A 777 -16.51 -3.36 2.86
CA GLY A 777 -16.70 -4.55 2.04
C GLY A 777 -17.28 -4.23 0.67
N GLY A 778 -17.85 -5.22 0.00
CA GLY A 778 -18.43 -5.03 -1.31
C GLY A 778 -19.41 -6.11 -1.75
N THR A 779 -20.21 -5.73 -2.74
CA THR A 779 -21.24 -6.53 -3.40
C THR A 779 -20.82 -6.85 -4.84
N LEU A 780 -20.97 -8.10 -5.22
CA LEU A 780 -20.86 -8.58 -6.59
C LEU A 780 -22.21 -9.12 -7.05
N LEU A 781 -22.67 -8.68 -8.22
CA LEU A 781 -23.87 -9.19 -8.85
C LEU A 781 -23.48 -10.30 -9.82
N LEU A 782 -23.82 -11.54 -9.49
CA LEU A 782 -23.56 -12.71 -10.33
C LEU A 782 -24.81 -13.03 -11.14
N ALA A 783 -24.66 -13.30 -12.43
CA ALA A 783 -25.76 -13.72 -13.29
C ALA A 783 -25.36 -14.95 -14.11
N ARG A 784 -26.36 -15.75 -14.50
CA ARG A 784 -26.20 -16.73 -15.58
C ARG A 784 -25.96 -15.96 -16.89
N GLY A 785 -25.03 -16.42 -17.72
CA GLY A 785 -24.59 -15.66 -18.90
C GLY A 785 -25.71 -15.35 -19.91
N ASP A 786 -26.66 -16.27 -20.11
CA ASP A 786 -27.85 -16.05 -20.95
C ASP A 786 -28.80 -14.95 -20.39
N VAL A 787 -28.87 -14.76 -19.08
CA VAL A 787 -29.62 -13.65 -18.46
C VAL A 787 -28.91 -12.33 -18.76
N ALA A 788 -27.59 -12.29 -18.58
CA ALA A 788 -26.78 -11.12 -18.87
C ALA A 788 -26.90 -10.70 -20.35
N ALA A 789 -26.82 -11.67 -21.28
CA ALA A 789 -26.99 -11.42 -22.72
C ALA A 789 -28.39 -10.87 -23.04
N ARG A 790 -29.45 -11.52 -22.55
CA ARG A 790 -30.85 -11.11 -22.83
C ARG A 790 -31.16 -9.72 -22.31
N MET A 791 -30.66 -9.37 -21.12
CA MET A 791 -30.83 -8.04 -20.53
C MET A 791 -29.89 -6.99 -21.13
N GLY A 792 -28.81 -7.40 -21.79
CA GLY A 792 -27.75 -6.52 -22.28
C GLY A 792 -26.94 -5.91 -21.14
N LEU A 793 -26.72 -6.68 -20.06
CA LEU A 793 -25.96 -6.21 -18.89
C LEU A 793 -24.47 -6.14 -19.20
N PRO A 794 -23.73 -5.17 -18.63
CA PRO A 794 -22.28 -5.22 -18.65
C PRO A 794 -21.76 -6.48 -17.98
N VAL A 795 -20.66 -7.02 -18.50
CA VAL A 795 -19.92 -8.13 -17.89
C VAL A 795 -18.55 -7.60 -17.50
N HIS A 796 -18.26 -7.62 -16.20
CA HIS A 796 -16.98 -7.18 -15.62
C HIS A 796 -15.95 -8.32 -15.54
N GLY A 797 -16.42 -9.57 -15.62
CA GLY A 797 -15.56 -10.75 -15.67
C GLY A 797 -16.38 -12.04 -15.66
N VAL A 798 -15.78 -13.13 -16.13
CA VAL A 798 -16.37 -14.47 -16.11
C VAL A 798 -15.77 -15.26 -14.95
N VAL A 799 -16.61 -15.81 -14.08
CA VAL A 799 -16.14 -16.67 -12.97
C VAL A 799 -15.86 -18.06 -13.52
N ALA A 800 -14.62 -18.28 -13.95
CA ALA A 800 -14.19 -19.56 -14.52
C ALA A 800 -14.21 -20.66 -13.45
N TYR A 801 -13.69 -20.36 -12.27
CA TYR A 801 -13.62 -21.29 -11.15
C TYR A 801 -13.84 -20.57 -9.83
N ALA A 802 -14.50 -21.22 -8.88
CA ALA A 802 -14.60 -20.79 -7.49
C ALA A 802 -14.60 -22.06 -6.63
N GLY A 803 -13.83 -22.06 -5.54
CA GLY A 803 -13.76 -23.18 -4.61
C GLY A 803 -13.20 -22.77 -3.26
N SER A 804 -13.68 -23.40 -2.19
CA SER A 804 -13.13 -23.29 -0.84
C SER A 804 -12.54 -24.59 -0.31
N PHE A 805 -11.57 -24.44 0.58
CA PHE A 805 -10.71 -25.52 1.03
C PHE A 805 -10.34 -25.37 2.49
N ALA A 806 -10.08 -26.50 3.14
CA ALA A 806 -9.45 -26.57 4.45
C ALA A 806 -8.06 -27.23 4.37
N ASP A 807 -7.26 -27.07 5.42
CA ASP A 807 -5.84 -27.45 5.40
C ASP A 807 -5.53 -28.82 6.02
N GLY A 808 -6.27 -29.23 7.06
CA GLY A 808 -6.08 -30.50 7.76
C GLY A 808 -5.66 -30.33 9.23
N VAL A 809 -5.18 -31.43 9.84
CA VAL A 809 -4.97 -31.51 11.30
C VAL A 809 -3.66 -30.84 11.74
N HIS A 810 -3.76 -29.76 12.53
CA HIS A 810 -2.66 -29.21 13.34
C HIS A 810 -3.19 -28.44 14.57
N THR A 811 -2.33 -28.16 15.55
CA THR A 811 -2.75 -27.57 16.84
C THR A 811 -2.96 -26.05 16.80
N SER A 812 -2.23 -25.33 15.95
CA SER A 812 -2.24 -23.86 15.92
C SER A 812 -3.31 -23.33 14.96
N ILE A 813 -4.38 -22.72 15.47
CA ILE A 813 -5.48 -22.16 14.65
C ILE A 813 -5.03 -21.08 13.63
N PRO A 814 -4.10 -20.15 13.95
CA PRO A 814 -3.67 -19.12 12.99
C PRO A 814 -2.55 -19.58 12.05
N ALA A 815 -2.04 -20.81 12.19
CA ALA A 815 -1.02 -21.29 11.25
C ALA A 815 -1.65 -21.44 9.85
N PRO A 816 -1.09 -20.80 8.82
CA PRO A 816 -1.64 -20.88 7.48
C PRO A 816 -1.36 -22.28 6.92
N GLY A 817 -2.28 -22.80 6.10
CA GLY A 817 -2.05 -24.01 5.34
C GLY A 817 -2.10 -23.78 3.83
N ILE A 818 -1.96 -24.88 3.10
CA ILE A 818 -1.85 -24.91 1.64
C ILE A 818 -2.99 -25.72 1.00
N GLY A 819 -4.11 -25.93 1.71
CA GLY A 819 -5.21 -26.79 1.27
C GLY A 819 -5.82 -26.39 -0.07
N ALA A 820 -5.81 -25.10 -0.41
CA ALA A 820 -6.26 -24.59 -1.71
C ALA A 820 -5.48 -25.13 -2.92
N LEU A 821 -4.30 -25.73 -2.70
CA LEU A 821 -3.57 -26.44 -3.76
C LEU A 821 -4.38 -27.60 -4.35
N ALA A 822 -5.37 -28.11 -3.60
CA ALA A 822 -6.29 -29.16 -4.07
C ALA A 822 -7.09 -28.75 -5.32
N ALA A 823 -7.22 -27.46 -5.62
CA ALA A 823 -7.78 -26.99 -6.90
C ALA A 823 -7.02 -27.54 -8.12
N ALA A 824 -5.75 -27.93 -7.94
CA ALA A 824 -4.87 -28.49 -8.96
C ALA A 824 -4.88 -30.03 -9.03
N ILE A 825 -5.72 -30.74 -8.27
CA ILE A 825 -5.77 -32.22 -8.30
C ILE A 825 -6.06 -32.68 -9.74
N GLY A 826 -5.18 -33.51 -10.29
CA GLY A 826 -5.22 -33.95 -11.69
C GLY A 826 -4.35 -33.11 -12.65
N GLY A 827 -3.65 -32.09 -12.14
CA GLY A 827 -2.73 -31.24 -12.91
C GLY A 827 -3.43 -30.53 -14.06
N ARG A 828 -2.99 -30.81 -15.30
CA ARG A 828 -3.61 -30.27 -16.53
C ARG A 828 -5.06 -30.72 -16.76
N GLU A 829 -5.51 -31.76 -16.07
CA GLU A 829 -6.90 -32.24 -16.10
C GLU A 829 -7.71 -31.82 -14.86
N SER A 830 -7.11 -31.01 -13.98
CA SER A 830 -7.79 -30.51 -12.78
C SER A 830 -9.04 -29.71 -13.12
N GLN A 831 -9.95 -29.59 -12.14
CA GLN A 831 -11.17 -28.82 -12.33
C GLN A 831 -10.87 -27.36 -12.67
N LEU A 832 -9.85 -26.76 -12.05
CA LEU A 832 -9.37 -25.42 -12.39
C LEU A 832 -8.93 -25.35 -13.86
N ALA A 833 -8.02 -26.22 -14.29
CA ALA A 833 -7.50 -26.23 -15.66
C ALA A 833 -8.61 -26.45 -16.70
N ARG A 834 -9.51 -27.42 -16.48
CA ARG A 834 -10.65 -27.68 -17.37
C ARG A 834 -11.61 -26.50 -17.47
N SER A 835 -11.83 -25.78 -16.36
CA SER A 835 -12.69 -24.60 -16.33
C SER A 835 -12.10 -23.44 -17.12
N LEU A 836 -10.77 -23.32 -17.18
CA LEU A 836 -10.09 -22.39 -18.08
C LEU A 836 -10.20 -22.84 -19.54
N THR A 837 -9.98 -24.13 -19.82
CA THR A 837 -9.99 -24.66 -21.19
C THR A 837 -11.30 -24.44 -21.93
N VAL A 838 -12.45 -24.59 -21.25
CA VAL A 838 -13.76 -24.35 -21.91
C VAL A 838 -13.97 -22.89 -22.32
N LEU A 839 -13.22 -21.97 -21.70
CA LEU A 839 -13.16 -20.54 -22.03
C LEU A 839 -12.07 -20.20 -23.05
N GLY A 840 -11.40 -21.20 -23.64
CA GLY A 840 -10.29 -20.98 -24.58
C GLY A 840 -8.99 -20.52 -23.91
N LEU A 841 -8.82 -20.84 -22.61
CA LEU A 841 -7.67 -20.46 -21.80
C LEU A 841 -6.86 -21.67 -21.33
N ASP A 842 -5.57 -21.47 -21.12
CA ASP A 842 -4.68 -22.43 -20.47
C ASP A 842 -3.99 -21.86 -19.21
N ALA A 843 -3.06 -22.62 -18.63
CA ALA A 843 -2.32 -22.23 -17.44
C ALA A 843 -1.41 -21.00 -17.65
N ASP A 844 -0.98 -20.74 -18.88
CA ASP A 844 -0.11 -19.61 -19.24
C ASP A 844 -0.90 -18.31 -19.40
N ASP A 845 -2.21 -18.38 -19.68
CA ASP A 845 -3.07 -17.21 -19.82
C ASP A 845 -3.45 -16.54 -18.47
N ILE A 846 -3.15 -17.18 -17.33
CA ILE A 846 -3.25 -16.55 -16.01
C ILE A 846 -2.09 -15.55 -15.90
N GLY A 847 -2.37 -14.26 -15.96
CA GLY A 847 -1.33 -13.22 -15.92
C GLY A 847 -1.10 -12.62 -14.53
N VAL A 848 -2.11 -12.67 -13.65
CA VAL A 848 -2.10 -11.94 -12.39
C VAL A 848 -2.67 -12.78 -11.24
N VAL A 849 -2.07 -12.64 -10.07
CA VAL A 849 -2.59 -13.18 -8.81
C VAL A 849 -2.84 -12.02 -7.84
N SER A 850 -4.11 -11.81 -7.50
CA SER A 850 -4.53 -10.94 -6.41
C SER A 850 -4.50 -11.75 -5.12
N LYS A 851 -3.33 -11.75 -4.47
CA LYS A 851 -3.05 -12.51 -3.25
C LYS A 851 -3.77 -11.94 -2.04
N HIS A 852 -4.02 -12.79 -1.05
CA HIS A 852 -4.55 -12.41 0.24
C HIS A 852 -3.60 -11.46 0.96
N ASP A 853 -2.28 -11.70 0.93
CA ASP A 853 -1.23 -10.71 1.23
C ASP A 853 -1.54 -9.85 2.48
N THR A 854 -1.60 -10.51 3.63
CA THR A 854 -1.98 -9.86 4.89
C THR A 854 -0.85 -9.07 5.53
N SER A 855 0.35 -9.03 4.96
CA SER A 855 1.51 -8.37 5.59
C SER A 855 1.92 -9.03 6.92
N THR A 856 1.64 -10.34 7.05
CA THR A 856 2.04 -11.16 8.21
C THR A 856 3.23 -12.06 7.84
N ASP A 857 4.06 -12.38 8.83
CA ASP A 857 5.23 -13.24 8.64
C ASP A 857 4.86 -14.66 8.19
N ALA A 858 3.64 -15.12 8.55
CA ALA A 858 3.16 -16.45 8.25
C ALA A 858 2.47 -16.56 6.88
N ASN A 859 1.53 -15.66 6.57
CA ASN A 859 0.70 -15.76 5.37
C ASN A 859 1.49 -15.55 4.08
N ASP A 860 2.26 -14.46 4.01
CA ASP A 860 2.79 -13.97 2.73
C ASP A 860 3.73 -14.99 2.05
N PRO A 861 4.67 -15.65 2.77
CA PRO A 861 5.45 -16.76 2.22
C PRO A 861 4.62 -18.01 1.91
N ASN A 862 3.74 -18.43 2.82
CA ASN A 862 2.88 -19.61 2.62
C ASN A 862 2.01 -19.49 1.37
N GLU A 863 1.40 -18.32 1.17
CA GLU A 863 0.57 -18.05 0.01
C GLU A 863 1.39 -17.94 -1.28
N SER A 864 2.63 -17.45 -1.21
CA SER A 864 3.53 -17.42 -2.37
C SER A 864 3.93 -18.83 -2.79
N GLU A 865 4.26 -19.68 -1.83
CA GLU A 865 4.50 -21.11 -2.04
C GLU A 865 3.27 -21.81 -2.65
N LEU A 866 2.07 -21.52 -2.13
CA LEU A 866 0.81 -22.05 -2.66
C LEU A 866 0.66 -21.72 -4.16
N HIS A 867 0.83 -20.46 -4.56
CA HIS A 867 0.71 -20.04 -5.96
C HIS A 867 1.79 -20.63 -6.86
N GLU A 868 3.03 -20.69 -6.38
CA GLU A 868 4.15 -21.31 -7.09
C GLU A 868 3.88 -22.79 -7.37
N ARG A 869 3.45 -23.55 -6.35
CA ARG A 869 3.07 -24.96 -6.49
C ARG A 869 1.85 -25.16 -7.37
N LEU A 870 0.85 -24.28 -7.26
CA LEU A 870 -0.36 -24.31 -8.09
C LEU A 870 0.01 -24.15 -9.56
N ALA A 871 0.80 -23.13 -9.89
CA ALA A 871 1.29 -22.85 -11.25
C ALA A 871 2.03 -24.05 -11.84
N ALA A 872 2.97 -24.63 -11.08
CA ALA A 872 3.69 -25.82 -11.49
C ALA A 872 2.76 -27.03 -11.72
N ALA A 873 1.79 -27.26 -10.82
CA ALA A 873 0.88 -28.40 -10.89
C ALA A 873 -0.06 -28.36 -12.11
N ILE A 874 -0.61 -27.18 -12.45
CA ILE A 874 -1.45 -27.01 -13.64
C ILE A 874 -0.64 -26.92 -14.94
N GLY A 875 0.70 -26.96 -14.84
CA GLY A 875 1.60 -27.08 -15.98
C GLY A 875 1.90 -25.77 -16.69
N ARG A 876 1.95 -24.65 -15.94
CA ARG A 876 2.44 -23.35 -16.41
C ARG A 876 3.86 -23.49 -16.98
N SER A 877 4.15 -22.77 -18.06
CA SER A 877 5.47 -22.76 -18.69
C SER A 877 6.50 -22.04 -17.81
N ALA A 878 7.70 -22.61 -17.74
CA ALA A 878 8.84 -21.96 -17.07
C ALA A 878 9.11 -20.58 -17.67
N GLY A 879 9.40 -19.60 -16.80
CA GLY A 879 9.67 -18.22 -17.20
C GLY A 879 8.43 -17.39 -17.55
N ASN A 880 7.21 -17.92 -17.43
CA ASN A 880 6.00 -17.13 -17.60
C ASN A 880 5.66 -16.36 -16.31
N PRO A 881 5.84 -15.02 -16.25
CA PRO A 881 5.65 -14.26 -15.02
C PRO A 881 4.19 -14.25 -14.55
N LEU A 882 3.98 -14.33 -13.24
CA LEU A 882 2.73 -14.11 -12.53
C LEU A 882 2.84 -12.81 -11.74
N PHE A 883 2.13 -11.78 -12.17
CA PHE A 883 2.15 -10.49 -11.50
C PHE A 883 1.36 -10.54 -10.19
N VAL A 884 1.98 -10.11 -9.10
CA VAL A 884 1.37 -10.09 -7.77
C VAL A 884 0.74 -8.73 -7.50
N VAL A 885 -0.55 -8.73 -7.14
CA VAL A 885 -1.28 -7.56 -6.64
C VAL A 885 -1.60 -7.75 -5.16
N SER A 886 -1.18 -6.77 -4.34
CA SER A 886 -1.29 -6.80 -2.87
C SER A 886 -2.16 -5.64 -2.35
N GLN A 887 -3.45 -5.62 -2.72
CA GLN A 887 -4.34 -4.48 -2.48
C GLN A 887 -4.52 -4.11 -0.99
N LYS A 888 -4.33 -5.05 -0.05
CA LYS A 888 -4.40 -4.77 1.40
C LYS A 888 -3.33 -3.79 1.88
N THR A 889 -2.28 -3.54 1.09
CA THR A 889 -1.29 -2.50 1.37
C THR A 889 -1.88 -1.09 1.27
N LEU A 890 -2.95 -0.94 0.47
CA LEU A 890 -3.72 0.29 0.32
C LEU A 890 -4.93 0.31 1.24
N THR A 891 -5.76 -0.74 1.21
CA THR A 891 -7.07 -0.76 1.87
C THR A 891 -7.02 -1.24 3.31
N GLY A 892 -5.91 -1.84 3.75
CA GLY A 892 -5.91 -2.66 4.97
C GLY A 892 -6.78 -3.92 4.81
N HIS A 893 -7.00 -4.63 5.90
CA HIS A 893 -7.67 -5.93 5.92
C HIS A 893 -9.07 -5.87 6.54
N ALA A 894 -10.10 -5.80 5.69
CA ALA A 894 -11.52 -5.74 6.09
C ALA A 894 -12.16 -7.12 6.36
N LYS A 895 -11.39 -8.08 6.90
CA LYS A 895 -11.82 -9.45 7.23
C LYS A 895 -12.74 -10.06 6.16
N GLY A 896 -14.05 -10.21 6.42
CA GLY A 896 -15.03 -10.80 5.52
C GLY A 896 -15.20 -10.06 4.19
N GLY A 897 -14.98 -8.74 4.16
CA GLY A 897 -14.99 -7.92 2.94
C GLY A 897 -13.69 -7.93 2.14
N ALA A 898 -12.64 -8.59 2.61
CA ALA A 898 -11.31 -8.55 1.97
C ALA A 898 -11.31 -9.06 0.52
N ALA A 899 -11.96 -10.19 0.26
CA ALA A 899 -12.03 -10.74 -1.09
C ALA A 899 -13.00 -9.99 -2.01
N ALA A 900 -13.91 -9.16 -1.46
CA ALA A 900 -14.73 -8.28 -2.28
C ALA A 900 -13.85 -7.23 -2.97
N PHE A 901 -13.01 -6.52 -2.21
CA PHE A 901 -12.06 -5.55 -2.77
C PHE A 901 -11.15 -6.20 -3.81
N GLN A 902 -10.61 -7.39 -3.51
CA GLN A 902 -9.72 -8.11 -4.42
C GLN A 902 -10.40 -8.48 -5.74
N LEU A 903 -11.64 -9.00 -5.70
CA LEU A 903 -12.38 -9.38 -6.89
C LEU A 903 -12.76 -8.16 -7.73
N ILE A 904 -13.20 -7.07 -7.09
CA ILE A 904 -13.55 -5.82 -7.77
C ILE A 904 -12.30 -5.16 -8.36
N GLY A 905 -11.18 -5.17 -7.65
CA GLY A 905 -9.88 -4.76 -8.18
C GLY A 905 -9.48 -5.60 -9.39
N LEU A 906 -9.61 -6.93 -9.31
CA LEU A 906 -9.25 -7.81 -10.42
C LEU A 906 -10.13 -7.60 -11.66
N THR A 907 -11.42 -7.31 -11.53
CA THR A 907 -12.25 -6.96 -12.70
C THR A 907 -11.78 -5.65 -13.35
N GLN A 908 -11.38 -4.66 -12.55
CA GLN A 908 -10.83 -3.39 -13.05
C GLN A 908 -9.46 -3.58 -13.74
N VAL A 909 -8.60 -4.46 -13.18
CA VAL A 909 -7.31 -4.84 -13.79
C VAL A 909 -7.50 -5.53 -15.13
N LEU A 910 -8.40 -6.51 -15.20
CA LEU A 910 -8.70 -7.22 -16.45
C LEU A 910 -9.30 -6.27 -17.48
N ALA A 911 -10.22 -5.39 -17.08
CA ALA A 911 -10.84 -4.44 -18.00
C ALA A 911 -9.89 -3.33 -18.48
N GLY A 912 -8.98 -2.85 -17.62
CA GLY A 912 -8.11 -1.72 -17.93
C GLY A 912 -6.72 -2.08 -18.45
N GLY A 913 -6.27 -3.33 -18.29
CA GLY A 913 -4.90 -3.75 -18.66
C GLY A 913 -3.81 -3.06 -17.83
N MET A 914 -4.18 -2.52 -16.67
CA MET A 914 -3.29 -1.79 -15.76
C MET A 914 -3.12 -2.58 -14.47
N LEU A 915 -1.89 -3.00 -14.18
CA LEU A 915 -1.55 -3.72 -12.95
C LEU A 915 -1.16 -2.72 -11.86
N PRO A 916 -1.86 -2.70 -10.70
CA PRO A 916 -1.53 -1.82 -9.61
C PRO A 916 -0.26 -2.27 -8.86
N PRO A 917 0.52 -1.33 -8.33
CA PRO A 917 1.70 -1.62 -7.53
C PRO A 917 1.38 -1.92 -6.06
N ASN A 918 2.37 -2.51 -5.37
CA ASN A 918 2.51 -2.43 -3.92
C ASN A 918 3.45 -1.27 -3.57
N ARG A 919 2.91 -0.07 -3.34
CA ARG A 919 3.70 1.12 -2.97
C ARG A 919 4.33 1.07 -1.58
N SER A 920 3.87 0.15 -0.73
CA SER A 920 4.41 -0.05 0.61
C SER A 920 5.62 -1.00 0.63
N LEU A 921 6.00 -1.56 -0.54
CA LEU A 921 7.11 -2.50 -0.70
C LEU A 921 8.43 -1.75 -0.91
N ASP A 922 9.31 -1.80 0.09
CA ASP A 922 10.65 -1.24 0.02
C ASP A 922 11.65 -2.29 -0.49
N CYS A 923 11.61 -3.49 0.11
CA CYS A 923 12.47 -4.62 -0.23
C CYS A 923 11.67 -5.92 -0.09
N VAL A 924 11.57 -6.68 -1.19
CA VAL A 924 10.97 -8.01 -1.19
C VAL A 924 11.77 -8.90 -0.24
N ASP A 925 11.07 -9.68 0.57
CA ASP A 925 11.71 -10.60 1.50
C ASP A 925 12.44 -11.72 0.74
N ASP A 926 13.69 -12.00 1.12
CA ASP A 926 14.52 -13.00 0.44
C ASP A 926 13.96 -14.41 0.52
N VAL A 927 13.11 -14.69 1.53
CA VAL A 927 12.42 -15.98 1.63
C VAL A 927 11.57 -16.27 0.39
N LEU A 928 11.18 -15.23 -0.36
CA LEU A 928 10.34 -15.33 -1.54
C LEU A 928 11.13 -15.54 -2.83
N ALA A 929 12.47 -15.50 -2.78
CA ALA A 929 13.34 -15.61 -3.97
C ALA A 929 13.15 -16.94 -4.72
N GLU A 930 12.79 -18.00 -4.00
CA GLU A 930 12.56 -19.34 -4.55
C GLU A 930 11.28 -19.48 -5.39
N HIS A 931 10.37 -18.50 -5.35
CA HIS A 931 9.13 -18.53 -6.13
C HIS A 931 9.37 -17.92 -7.52
N GLU A 932 9.80 -18.75 -8.46
CA GLU A 932 10.37 -18.33 -9.75
C GLU A 932 9.34 -17.66 -10.68
N HIS A 933 8.05 -17.98 -10.57
CA HIS A 933 7.03 -17.39 -11.43
C HIS A 933 6.57 -16.01 -10.94
N LEU A 934 6.68 -15.71 -9.65
CA LEU A 934 6.11 -14.50 -9.08
C LEU A 934 6.95 -13.24 -9.38
N VAL A 935 6.26 -12.15 -9.71
CA VAL A 935 6.80 -10.81 -9.94
C VAL A 935 6.04 -9.80 -9.10
N TRP A 936 6.75 -9.12 -8.20
CA TRP A 936 6.19 -8.10 -7.30
C TRP A 936 6.41 -6.71 -7.88
N LEU A 937 5.31 -5.99 -8.12
CA LEU A 937 5.33 -4.66 -8.72
C LEU A 937 5.42 -3.58 -7.65
N ARG A 938 6.35 -2.64 -7.80
CA ARG A 938 6.48 -1.46 -6.92
C ARG A 938 5.90 -0.19 -7.55
N GLU A 939 5.78 -0.19 -8.88
CA GLU A 939 5.17 0.87 -9.67
C GLU A 939 4.14 0.28 -10.64
N PRO A 940 3.14 1.06 -11.07
CA PRO A 940 2.11 0.56 -11.98
C PRO A 940 2.71 -0.02 -13.26
N LEU A 941 2.09 -1.08 -13.79
CA LEU A 941 2.54 -1.73 -15.02
C LEU A 941 1.40 -1.77 -16.04
N ALA A 942 1.54 -0.96 -17.09
CA ALA A 942 0.62 -0.93 -18.24
C ALA A 942 1.05 -1.88 -19.38
N GLY A 943 0.20 -2.05 -20.39
CA GLY A 943 0.54 -2.73 -21.65
C GLY A 943 0.45 -4.25 -21.60
N ALA A 944 0.23 -4.85 -20.42
CA ALA A 944 -0.05 -6.27 -20.30
C ALA A 944 -1.46 -6.57 -20.81
N THR A 945 -1.56 -7.41 -21.85
CA THR A 945 -2.85 -7.91 -22.34
C THR A 945 -3.28 -9.10 -21.48
N LEU A 946 -4.02 -8.82 -20.40
CA LEU A 946 -4.39 -9.82 -19.39
C LEU A 946 -5.69 -10.55 -19.78
N LYS A 947 -5.64 -11.89 -19.75
CA LYS A 947 -6.82 -12.74 -20.05
C LYS A 947 -7.48 -13.32 -18.82
N ALA A 948 -6.71 -13.67 -17.80
CA ALA A 948 -7.24 -14.23 -16.57
C ALA A 948 -6.38 -13.86 -15.36
N GLY A 949 -6.99 -13.94 -14.18
CA GLY A 949 -6.31 -13.81 -12.90
C GLY A 949 -6.92 -14.67 -11.81
N LEU A 950 -6.17 -14.86 -10.74
CA LEU A 950 -6.60 -15.61 -9.55
C LEU A 950 -6.77 -14.66 -8.36
N VAL A 951 -7.84 -14.85 -7.60
CA VAL A 951 -7.98 -14.31 -6.24
C VAL A 951 -7.81 -15.46 -5.25
N THR A 952 -6.95 -15.26 -4.25
CA THR A 952 -6.88 -16.11 -3.07
C THR A 952 -7.23 -15.33 -1.81
N SER A 953 -7.96 -16.00 -0.91
CA SER A 953 -8.26 -15.47 0.41
C SER A 953 -8.10 -16.55 1.48
N LEU A 954 -7.29 -16.29 2.50
CA LEU A 954 -6.93 -17.27 3.54
C LEU A 954 -7.45 -16.78 4.90
N GLY A 955 -8.61 -17.31 5.30
CA GLY A 955 -9.27 -17.03 6.57
C GLY A 955 -8.77 -17.89 7.73
N PHE A 956 -8.93 -17.34 8.94
CA PHE A 956 -8.70 -18.07 10.18
C PHE A 956 -9.55 -19.34 10.26
N GLY A 957 -9.00 -20.37 10.92
CA GLY A 957 -9.70 -21.63 11.12
C GLY A 957 -9.68 -22.53 9.88
N HIS A 958 -8.57 -22.51 9.12
CA HIS A 958 -8.36 -23.35 7.94
C HIS A 958 -9.39 -23.12 6.84
N VAL A 959 -9.66 -21.87 6.46
CA VAL A 959 -10.58 -21.59 5.35
C VAL A 959 -9.86 -20.84 4.25
N ALA A 960 -9.61 -21.50 3.13
CA ALA A 960 -9.01 -20.90 1.95
C ALA A 960 -10.06 -20.82 0.84
N GLY A 961 -10.14 -19.69 0.14
CA GLY A 961 -10.92 -19.52 -1.09
C GLY A 961 -10.00 -19.26 -2.28
N LEU A 962 -10.28 -19.91 -3.41
CA LEU A 962 -9.60 -19.68 -4.69
C LEU A 962 -10.64 -19.40 -5.77
N ILE A 963 -10.52 -18.27 -6.46
CA ILE A 963 -11.39 -17.88 -7.56
C ILE A 963 -10.54 -17.55 -8.78
N ALA A 964 -10.89 -18.11 -9.93
CA ALA A 964 -10.32 -17.74 -11.22
C ALA A 964 -11.31 -16.85 -11.98
N LEU A 965 -10.89 -15.65 -12.33
CA LEU A 965 -11.64 -14.73 -13.18
C LEU A 965 -11.01 -14.67 -14.57
N ALA A 966 -11.84 -14.80 -15.60
CA ALA A 966 -11.46 -14.54 -16.98
C ALA A 966 -12.01 -13.19 -17.45
N HIS A 967 -11.32 -12.58 -18.40
CA HIS A 967 -11.69 -11.34 -19.06
C HIS A 967 -13.09 -11.43 -19.68
N PRO A 968 -13.90 -10.34 -19.70
CA PRO A 968 -15.23 -10.31 -20.29
C PRO A 968 -15.32 -10.81 -21.74
N GLU A 969 -14.23 -10.70 -22.49
CA GLU A 969 -14.14 -11.18 -23.88
C GLU A 969 -14.48 -12.67 -24.00
N ALA A 970 -14.17 -13.50 -22.99
CA ALA A 970 -14.56 -14.91 -22.98
C ALA A 970 -16.08 -15.10 -23.13
N PHE A 971 -16.87 -14.23 -22.51
CA PHE A 971 -18.33 -14.25 -22.60
C PHE A 971 -18.81 -13.77 -23.97
N VAL A 972 -18.24 -12.68 -24.49
CA VAL A 972 -18.57 -12.16 -25.83
C VAL A 972 -18.33 -13.22 -26.90
N GLN A 973 -17.22 -13.96 -26.79
CA GLN A 973 -16.88 -15.04 -27.71
C GLN A 973 -17.80 -16.27 -27.58
N ALA A 974 -18.46 -16.47 -26.44
CA ALA A 974 -19.47 -17.51 -26.28
C ALA A 974 -20.83 -17.16 -26.91
N LEU A 975 -21.09 -15.88 -27.20
CA LEU A 975 -22.32 -15.45 -27.86
C LEU A 975 -22.31 -15.80 -29.36
N PRO A 976 -23.48 -16.06 -29.97
CA PRO A 976 -23.59 -16.18 -31.41
C PRO A 976 -23.02 -14.94 -32.10
N GLU A 977 -22.22 -15.13 -33.16
CA GLU A 977 -21.52 -14.04 -33.86
C GLU A 977 -22.45 -12.88 -34.25
N ALA A 978 -23.67 -13.20 -34.71
CA ALA A 978 -24.67 -12.23 -35.12
C ALA A 978 -25.26 -11.38 -33.97
N GLU A 979 -25.08 -11.79 -32.71
CA GLU A 979 -25.64 -11.12 -31.53
C GLU A 979 -24.59 -10.27 -30.78
N ARG A 980 -23.30 -10.46 -31.06
CA ARG A 980 -22.20 -9.82 -30.31
C ARG A 980 -22.23 -8.30 -30.40
N GLU A 981 -22.41 -7.76 -31.60
CA GLU A 981 -22.41 -6.31 -31.82
C GLU A 981 -23.60 -5.64 -31.11
N ASP A 982 -24.79 -6.24 -31.19
CA ASP A 982 -25.99 -5.75 -30.47
C ASP A 982 -25.79 -5.79 -28.96
N TYR A 983 -25.27 -6.90 -28.43
CA TYR A 983 -24.97 -7.04 -27.01
C TYR A 983 -23.98 -5.96 -26.53
N LEU A 984 -22.87 -5.77 -27.26
CA LEU A 984 -21.85 -4.77 -26.92
C LEU A 984 -22.40 -3.35 -26.94
N ALA A 985 -23.25 -3.01 -27.93
CA ALA A 985 -23.90 -1.71 -28.01
C ALA A 985 -24.80 -1.45 -26.79
N ARG A 986 -25.69 -2.40 -26.47
CA ARG A 986 -26.61 -2.30 -25.32
C ARG A 986 -25.87 -2.26 -23.98
N SER A 987 -24.82 -3.07 -23.84
CA SER A 987 -23.96 -3.08 -22.66
C SER A 987 -23.28 -1.72 -22.46
N ARG A 988 -22.71 -1.15 -23.53
CA ARG A 988 -22.09 0.19 -23.49
C ARG A 988 -23.08 1.27 -23.09
N GLU A 989 -24.28 1.26 -23.65
CA GLU A 989 -25.34 2.20 -23.29
C GLU A 989 -25.69 2.13 -21.80
N ARG A 990 -25.75 0.93 -21.22
CA ARG A 990 -26.01 0.76 -19.78
C ARG A 990 -24.90 1.30 -18.89
N VAL A 991 -23.62 1.05 -19.23
CA VAL A 991 -22.49 1.58 -18.45
C VAL A 991 -22.53 3.11 -18.44
N VAL A 992 -22.79 3.73 -19.60
CA VAL A 992 -22.95 5.18 -19.71
C VAL A 992 -24.14 5.66 -18.88
N ALA A 993 -25.29 5.00 -18.98
CA ALA A 993 -26.48 5.35 -18.22
C ALA A 993 -26.25 5.27 -16.70
N GLY A 994 -25.52 4.25 -16.23
CA GLY A 994 -25.15 4.11 -14.81
C GLY A 994 -24.26 5.25 -14.32
N ARG A 995 -23.21 5.60 -15.06
CA ARG A 995 -22.32 6.73 -14.74
C ARG A 995 -23.07 8.06 -14.73
N MET A 996 -23.93 8.29 -15.72
CA MET A 996 -24.77 9.48 -15.79
C MET A 996 -25.76 9.53 -14.62
N ARG A 997 -26.32 8.39 -14.20
CA ARG A 997 -27.21 8.32 -13.04
C ARG A 997 -26.49 8.71 -11.75
N LEU A 998 -25.24 8.28 -11.54
CA LEU A 998 -24.47 8.69 -10.38
C LEU A 998 -24.24 10.20 -10.36
N ALA A 999 -23.83 10.78 -11.50
CA ALA A 999 -23.67 12.23 -11.62
C ALA A 999 -24.97 12.99 -11.30
N GLN A 1000 -26.12 12.48 -11.77
CA GLN A 1000 -27.44 13.04 -11.42
C GLN A 1000 -27.76 12.93 -9.92
N VAL A 1001 -27.33 11.86 -9.25
CA VAL A 1001 -27.52 11.69 -7.81
C VAL A 1001 -26.72 12.73 -7.03
N MET A 1002 -25.46 12.94 -7.43
CA MET A 1002 -24.57 13.90 -6.76
C MET A 1002 -25.12 15.33 -6.80
N VAL A 1003 -25.81 15.71 -7.88
CA VAL A 1003 -26.47 17.02 -8.02
C VAL A 1003 -27.94 17.03 -7.60
N GLY A 1004 -28.42 15.99 -6.91
CA GLY A 1004 -29.80 15.92 -6.41
C GLY A 1004 -30.90 15.78 -7.47
N ALA A 1005 -30.56 15.63 -8.75
CA ALA A 1005 -31.51 15.40 -9.85
C ALA A 1005 -32.08 13.97 -9.87
N ALA A 1006 -31.51 13.08 -9.06
CA ALA A 1006 -31.87 11.69 -8.92
C ALA A 1006 -31.60 11.18 -7.50
N THR A 1007 -32.22 10.07 -7.12
CA THR A 1007 -31.90 9.36 -5.87
C THR A 1007 -31.21 8.03 -6.20
N ALA A 1008 -30.15 7.69 -5.47
CA ALA A 1008 -29.47 6.39 -5.62
C ALA A 1008 -30.31 5.25 -5.03
N TYR A 1009 -30.71 5.38 -3.76
CA TYR A 1009 -31.59 4.44 -3.08
C TYR A 1009 -33.03 4.97 -2.99
N GLU A 1010 -33.96 4.21 -3.54
CA GLU A 1010 -35.40 4.43 -3.36
C GLU A 1010 -36.04 3.16 -2.79
N ARG A 1011 -36.72 3.29 -1.65
CA ARG A 1011 -37.39 2.15 -1.03
C ARG A 1011 -38.59 1.71 -1.89
N PRO A 1012 -38.70 0.42 -2.27
CA PRO A 1012 -39.84 -0.09 -3.02
C PRO A 1012 -41.19 0.11 -2.30
N ALA A 1013 -42.26 0.36 -3.08
CA ALA A 1013 -43.63 0.44 -2.58
C ALA A 1013 -44.18 -0.94 -2.19
N GLY A 1014 -43.73 -1.47 -1.06
CA GLY A 1014 -44.11 -2.79 -0.55
C GLY A 1014 -43.65 -3.94 -1.46
N ARG A 1015 -44.38 -5.07 -1.42
CA ARG A 1015 -44.00 -6.32 -2.12
C ARG A 1015 -44.31 -6.36 -3.63
N ARG A 1016 -44.73 -5.25 -4.25
CA ARG A 1016 -45.11 -5.18 -5.69
C ARG A 1016 -46.24 -6.16 -6.08
N LEU A 1017 -47.21 -6.32 -5.18
CA LEU A 1017 -48.36 -7.21 -5.33
C LEU A 1017 -49.68 -6.44 -5.52
N GLY A 1018 -49.64 -5.12 -5.77
CA GLY A 1018 -50.81 -4.25 -5.84
C GLY A 1018 -51.58 -4.11 -4.51
N LYS A 1019 -52.78 -3.52 -4.56
CA LYS A 1019 -53.57 -3.18 -3.35
C LYS A 1019 -54.63 -4.21 -2.95
N GLU A 1020 -55.18 -4.97 -3.91
CA GLU A 1020 -56.26 -5.94 -3.69
C GLU A 1020 -55.80 -7.37 -3.99
N GLY A 1021 -56.36 -8.36 -3.28
CA GLY A 1021 -56.08 -9.78 -3.53
C GLY A 1021 -54.65 -10.24 -3.25
N VAL A 1022 -53.87 -9.46 -2.48
CA VAL A 1022 -52.41 -9.60 -2.28
C VAL A 1022 -51.96 -11.04 -2.04
N ARG A 1023 -52.55 -11.75 -1.07
CA ARG A 1023 -52.15 -13.14 -0.76
C ARG A 1023 -52.42 -14.12 -1.89
N GLY A 1024 -53.54 -13.94 -2.60
CA GLY A 1024 -53.88 -14.78 -3.75
C GLY A 1024 -52.91 -14.56 -4.89
N ARG A 1025 -52.59 -13.29 -5.19
CA ARG A 1025 -51.62 -12.91 -6.21
C ARG A 1025 -50.21 -13.39 -5.87
N GLU A 1026 -49.80 -13.29 -4.60
CA GLU A 1026 -48.52 -13.81 -4.14
C GLU A 1026 -48.41 -15.32 -4.40
N ALA A 1027 -49.42 -16.09 -4.01
CA ALA A 1027 -49.44 -17.54 -4.26
C ALA A 1027 -49.44 -17.86 -5.77
N SER A 1028 -50.24 -17.15 -6.57
CA SER A 1028 -50.27 -17.35 -8.03
C SER A 1028 -48.94 -17.01 -8.70
N MET A 1029 -48.31 -15.90 -8.30
CA MET A 1029 -46.98 -15.51 -8.78
C MET A 1029 -45.96 -16.60 -8.45
N LEU A 1030 -45.92 -17.08 -7.20
CA LEU A 1030 -44.93 -18.07 -6.76
C LEU A 1030 -45.06 -19.44 -7.43
N LEU A 1031 -46.25 -19.79 -7.92
CA LEU A 1031 -46.52 -21.06 -8.57
C LEU A 1031 -46.36 -21.00 -10.10
N ASP A 1032 -46.38 -19.81 -10.69
CA ASP A 1032 -46.23 -19.61 -12.14
C ASP A 1032 -44.77 -19.31 -12.50
N PRO A 1033 -44.04 -20.23 -13.16
CA PRO A 1033 -42.65 -19.99 -13.55
C PRO A 1033 -42.48 -18.83 -14.56
N GLN A 1034 -43.55 -18.43 -15.23
CA GLN A 1034 -43.57 -17.30 -16.17
C GLN A 1034 -43.97 -15.98 -15.50
N ALA A 1035 -44.33 -15.98 -14.22
CA ALA A 1035 -44.67 -14.73 -13.54
C ALA A 1035 -43.48 -13.77 -13.54
N ARG A 1036 -43.74 -12.52 -13.91
CA ARG A 1036 -42.77 -11.43 -13.98
C ARG A 1036 -43.41 -10.15 -13.46
N LEU A 1037 -42.56 -9.18 -13.14
CA LEU A 1037 -43.02 -7.83 -12.83
C LEU A 1037 -43.52 -7.15 -14.12
N GLY A 1038 -44.72 -6.58 -14.08
CA GLY A 1038 -45.28 -5.79 -15.18
C GLY A 1038 -44.74 -4.36 -15.22
N ASP A 1039 -45.13 -3.61 -16.26
CA ASP A 1039 -44.79 -2.19 -16.41
C ASP A 1039 -45.44 -1.30 -15.35
N ASP A 1040 -46.50 -1.79 -14.69
CA ASP A 1040 -47.18 -1.13 -13.57
C ASP A 1040 -46.53 -1.43 -12.21
N ASP A 1041 -45.36 -2.09 -12.21
CA ASP A 1041 -44.65 -2.58 -11.03
C ASP A 1041 -45.50 -3.49 -10.14
N VAL A 1042 -46.39 -4.27 -10.76
CA VAL A 1042 -47.14 -5.35 -10.10
C VAL A 1042 -46.80 -6.69 -10.74
N TYR A 1043 -46.61 -7.72 -9.93
CA TYR A 1043 -46.40 -9.07 -10.44
C TYR A 1043 -47.65 -9.59 -11.17
N VAL A 1044 -47.46 -10.01 -12.41
CA VAL A 1044 -48.50 -10.61 -13.25
C VAL A 1044 -48.20 -12.10 -13.40
N ALA A 1045 -49.12 -12.94 -12.91
CA ALA A 1045 -49.13 -14.35 -13.24
C ALA A 1045 -49.90 -14.52 -14.55
N THR A 1046 -49.37 -15.32 -15.47
CA THR A 1046 -50.12 -15.80 -16.63
C THR A 1046 -51.27 -16.62 -16.09
N ALA A 1047 -52.51 -16.17 -16.28
CA ALA A 1047 -53.68 -16.87 -15.74
C ALA A 1047 -53.63 -18.34 -16.17
N CYS A 1048 -53.51 -19.27 -15.21
CA CYS A 1048 -53.70 -20.69 -15.47
C CYS A 1048 -55.10 -20.85 -16.09
N SER A 1049 -55.15 -21.13 -17.40
CA SER A 1049 -56.36 -21.54 -18.11
C SER A 1049 -56.80 -22.93 -17.69
#